data_AF-A0A0M9A435-F1
#
_entry.id   AF-A0A0M9A435-F1
#
_cell.length_a   1.000
_cell.length_b   1.000
_cell.length_c   1.000
_cell.angle_alpha   90.00
_cell.angle_beta   90.00
_cell.angle_gamma   90.00
#
_symmetry.space_group_name_H-M   'P 1'
#
loop_
_entity.id
_entity.type
_entity.pdbx_description
1 polymer ?
#
loop_
_entity_poly.entity_id
_entity_poly.type
_entity_poly.pdbx_seq_one_letter_code
_entity_poly.pdbx_strand_id
1 'polypeptide(L)'
;MAKRIQPSWMPPERKNSTVLRLYNSLTREKEIFIPQFENRILWYSCGPTVYDASHMGHARSYISFDILRRVLSDYFGYDVLYVMNITDIDDKIIKRARQNYLYEKYIEENHTLDEILDDVKYVMCIFEDTVKNTNDADKKCMLEILLSNVEKAIGNLENAVKLKDEAKIKEYQELLLKVARDPLAEWLDKTKGATITEHSIFTKLSQHWEIEFHKDMDSLNVLRPNVLTRVSEYIHEIIAFIEKIIENGVAYESNGSVYFDVATFDKQDKHHYAKLVPEAYGDTSSLQEGEETNINTFTKWMKSEVDLNEKFYHARDLIHNALCDNIDTRSTLDAIRDLVTHCNIYVKEIKQPNTLLLRDVAVYITKMFTIFGVIPSHDNIGFPVDNSTTNLNVEEVVMPYLEILANFREKVRNHAKDLKASNILEECDILRDDILPNIGVRLEDSNEEICKIKLVNREELLKEKMHKKQMELERTLEKERRKAEAAAKEAQKKIPPFEMFKLEKNKYSQFDSNGIPTHYIDGTEISKGQMKKLQKLQQAQEKRYNEYLASINGAAILPPVWADEPRRGRLEAARIEVPEGCYRAREKRWKGEEKNSVEEAERDENGRSSGDTDGAREREAASRVDEELNIQVQREKERDRKS
;
A
#
# COMPACT_ATOMS: atom_id res chain seq x y z
N MET A 1 -48.11 8.49 -54.87
CA MET A 1 -47.67 8.45 -53.45
C MET A 1 -47.67 9.87 -52.91
N ALA A 2 -48.15 10.10 -51.69
CA ALA A 2 -48.05 11.43 -51.07
C ALA A 2 -46.59 11.74 -50.71
N LYS A 3 -46.15 13.00 -50.89
CA LYS A 3 -44.85 13.44 -50.36
C LYS A 3 -44.89 13.40 -48.83
N ARG A 4 -43.94 12.70 -48.21
CA ARG A 4 -43.71 12.81 -46.76
C ARG A 4 -43.18 14.21 -46.46
N ILE A 5 -43.85 14.93 -45.57
CA ILE A 5 -43.41 16.22 -45.03
C ILE A 5 -42.59 15.92 -43.77
N GLN A 6 -41.58 16.74 -43.45
CA GLN A 6 -40.88 16.62 -42.17
C GLN A 6 -41.85 16.91 -41.01
N PRO A 7 -41.72 16.22 -39.86
CA PRO A 7 -42.48 16.58 -38.67
C PRO A 7 -42.11 18.00 -38.21
N SER A 8 -43.05 18.68 -37.56
CA SER A 8 -42.77 19.97 -36.93
C SER A 8 -41.68 19.78 -35.87
N TRP A 9 -40.59 20.56 -35.95
CA TRP A 9 -39.68 20.67 -34.82
C TRP A 9 -40.42 21.33 -33.66
N MET A 10 -40.28 20.77 -32.46
CA MET A 10 -40.71 21.37 -31.21
C MET A 10 -39.46 21.59 -30.36
N PRO A 11 -39.30 22.75 -29.70
CA PRO A 11 -38.24 22.91 -28.71
C PRO A 11 -38.45 21.90 -27.58
N PRO A 12 -37.39 21.28 -27.04
CA PRO A 12 -37.53 20.40 -25.89
C PRO A 12 -38.02 21.20 -24.68
N GLU A 13 -39.08 20.73 -24.04
CA GLU A 13 -39.52 21.27 -22.74
C GLU A 13 -38.41 21.03 -21.71
N ARG A 14 -38.07 22.06 -20.93
CA ARG A 14 -37.19 21.88 -19.77
C ARG A 14 -37.94 21.05 -18.73
N LYS A 15 -37.63 19.74 -18.63
CA LYS A 15 -37.86 18.99 -17.39
C LYS A 15 -37.29 19.81 -16.22
N ASN A 16 -37.92 19.73 -15.05
CA ASN A 16 -37.36 20.28 -13.81
C ASN A 16 -36.03 19.56 -13.51
N SER A 17 -34.91 20.16 -13.93
CA SER A 17 -33.58 19.69 -13.60
C SER A 17 -33.35 19.77 -12.10
N THR A 18 -32.71 18.78 -11.50
CA THR A 18 -32.19 18.91 -10.14
C THR A 18 -31.21 20.08 -10.10
N VAL A 19 -31.48 21.04 -9.20
CA VAL A 19 -30.69 22.26 -9.04
C VAL A 19 -29.74 22.09 -7.88
N LEU A 20 -28.53 22.64 -8.01
CA LEU A 20 -27.58 22.69 -6.91
C LEU A 20 -28.19 23.47 -5.74
N ARG A 21 -28.27 22.82 -4.59
CA ARG A 21 -28.58 23.42 -3.29
C ARG A 21 -27.34 23.35 -2.41
N LEU A 22 -27.11 24.40 -1.62
CA LEU A 22 -26.05 24.46 -0.63
C LEU A 22 -26.65 24.84 0.73
N TYR A 23 -26.06 24.33 1.80
CA TYR A 23 -26.44 24.66 3.17
C TYR A 23 -25.95 26.06 3.52
N ASN A 24 -26.89 27.00 3.72
CA ASN A 24 -26.57 28.37 4.05
C ASN A 24 -26.61 28.55 5.58
N SER A 25 -25.44 28.74 6.21
CA SER A 25 -25.35 28.96 7.66
C SER A 25 -26.10 30.20 8.17
N LEU A 26 -26.49 31.15 7.31
CA LEU A 26 -27.30 32.32 7.68
C LEU A 26 -28.79 32.00 7.86
N THR A 27 -29.29 30.94 7.24
CA THR A 27 -30.71 30.53 7.28
C THR A 27 -30.90 29.10 7.79
N ARG A 28 -29.80 28.36 7.98
CA ARG A 28 -29.74 26.95 8.42
C ARG A 28 -30.47 25.95 7.52
N GLU A 29 -30.77 26.34 6.28
CA GLU A 29 -31.48 25.52 5.28
C GLU A 29 -30.62 25.21 4.03
N LYS A 30 -31.03 24.20 3.25
CA LYS A 30 -30.45 23.89 1.93
C LYS A 30 -31.12 24.73 0.83
N GLU A 31 -30.61 25.94 0.63
CA GLU A 31 -31.08 26.91 -0.35
C GLU A 31 -30.58 26.59 -1.77
N ILE A 32 -31.34 26.98 -2.79
CA ILE A 32 -30.89 26.88 -4.20
C ILE A 32 -29.72 27.85 -4.41
N PHE A 33 -28.58 27.33 -4.89
CA PHE A 33 -27.41 28.15 -5.16
C PHE A 33 -27.63 29.02 -6.41
N ILE A 34 -27.73 30.33 -6.20
CA ILE A 34 -27.88 31.33 -7.26
C ILE A 34 -26.65 32.25 -7.24
N PRO A 35 -25.67 32.07 -8.15
CA PRO A 35 -24.49 32.92 -8.21
C PRO A 35 -24.84 34.35 -8.64
N GLN A 36 -24.12 35.33 -8.06
CA GLN A 36 -24.34 36.75 -8.32
C GLN A 36 -24.00 37.19 -9.77
N PHE A 37 -23.13 36.45 -10.46
CA PHE A 37 -22.54 36.85 -11.75
C PHE A 37 -22.67 35.75 -12.81
N GLU A 38 -23.90 35.28 -13.06
CA GLU A 38 -24.25 34.23 -14.04
C GLU A 38 -23.49 32.91 -13.84
N ASN A 39 -22.38 32.68 -14.57
CA ASN A 39 -21.56 31.47 -14.41
C ASN A 39 -20.38 31.66 -13.44
N ARG A 40 -20.23 32.85 -12.84
CA ARG A 40 -19.06 33.22 -12.05
C ARG A 40 -19.34 33.28 -10.55
N ILE A 41 -18.48 32.62 -9.78
CA ILE A 41 -18.49 32.57 -8.32
C ILE A 41 -17.29 33.36 -7.80
N LEU A 42 -17.54 34.33 -6.92
CA LEU A 42 -16.49 34.97 -6.11
C LEU A 42 -16.52 34.34 -4.73
N TRP A 43 -15.43 33.70 -4.30
CA TRP A 43 -15.39 32.96 -3.05
C TRP A 43 -14.16 33.34 -2.23
N TYR A 44 -14.38 33.77 -0.99
CA TYR A 44 -13.35 33.98 0.03
C TYR A 44 -13.37 32.86 1.08
N SER A 45 -12.20 32.40 1.52
CA SER A 45 -12.05 31.61 2.75
C SER A 45 -10.99 32.23 3.69
N CYS A 46 -11.13 31.95 4.98
CA CYS A 46 -10.07 32.22 5.95
C CYS A 46 -8.97 31.17 5.79
N GLY A 47 -7.72 31.62 5.61
CA GLY A 47 -6.54 30.76 5.66
C GLY A 47 -5.90 30.71 7.06
N PRO A 48 -4.71 30.09 7.18
CA PRO A 48 -4.08 29.82 8.47
C PRO A 48 -3.43 31.06 9.11
N THR A 49 -3.32 31.03 10.45
CA THR A 49 -2.35 31.84 11.19
C THR A 49 -1.01 31.11 11.21
N VAL A 50 0.01 31.67 10.56
CA VAL A 50 1.29 31.00 10.28
C VAL A 50 2.29 31.14 11.45
N TYR A 51 1.94 30.56 12.61
CA TYR A 51 2.77 30.60 13.84
C TYR A 51 3.39 29.25 14.24
N ASP A 52 2.81 28.14 13.79
CA ASP A 52 3.24 26.76 14.06
C ASP A 52 2.74 25.81 12.94
N ALA A 53 3.07 24.52 13.02
CA ALA A 53 2.73 23.51 12.00
C ALA A 53 1.22 23.28 11.80
N SER A 54 0.82 22.82 10.61
CA SER A 54 -0.59 22.56 10.30
C SER A 54 -1.10 21.23 10.87
N HIS A 55 -1.99 21.31 11.85
CA HIS A 55 -2.68 20.14 12.42
C HIS A 55 -3.81 19.61 11.50
N MET A 56 -4.25 18.36 11.73
CA MET A 56 -5.27 17.67 10.91
C MET A 56 -6.59 18.45 10.72
N GLY A 57 -6.96 19.33 11.65
CA GLY A 57 -8.13 20.21 11.50
C GLY A 57 -8.01 21.19 10.33
N HIS A 58 -6.81 21.66 10.03
CA HIS A 58 -6.52 22.49 8.85
C HIS A 58 -6.65 21.66 7.57
N ALA A 59 -5.97 20.50 7.52
CA ALA A 59 -6.04 19.59 6.38
C ALA A 59 -7.49 19.24 6.02
N ARG A 60 -8.32 18.86 7.01
CA ARG A 60 -9.76 18.60 6.82
C ARG A 60 -10.49 19.80 6.18
N SER A 61 -10.28 21.01 6.68
CA SER A 61 -10.95 22.21 6.17
C SER A 61 -10.53 22.55 4.75
N TYR A 62 -9.22 22.58 4.45
CA TYR A 62 -8.75 22.96 3.12
C TYR A 62 -9.03 21.88 2.06
N ILE A 63 -8.96 20.58 2.41
CA ILE A 63 -9.46 19.50 1.54
C ILE A 63 -10.97 19.64 1.28
N SER A 64 -11.77 20.00 2.30
CA SER A 64 -13.21 20.21 2.11
C SER A 64 -13.48 21.37 1.14
N PHE A 65 -12.78 22.50 1.28
CA PHE A 65 -12.89 23.63 0.36
C PHE A 65 -12.40 23.28 -1.05
N ASP A 66 -11.34 22.47 -1.19
CA ASP A 66 -10.82 22.03 -2.48
C ASP A 66 -11.80 21.12 -3.23
N ILE A 67 -12.38 20.12 -2.55
CA ILE A 67 -13.41 19.25 -3.12
C ILE A 67 -14.64 20.07 -3.55
N LEU A 68 -15.11 20.99 -2.71
CA LEU A 68 -16.21 21.90 -3.03
C LEU A 68 -15.88 22.76 -4.27
N ARG A 69 -14.66 23.31 -4.37
CA ARG A 69 -14.18 24.10 -5.52
C ARG A 69 -14.14 23.27 -6.80
N ARG A 70 -13.50 22.10 -6.77
CA ARG A 70 -13.41 21.18 -7.92
C ARG A 70 -14.79 20.69 -8.37
N VAL A 71 -15.73 20.44 -7.46
CA VAL A 71 -17.11 20.11 -7.82
C VAL A 71 -17.79 21.30 -8.51
N LEU A 72 -17.64 22.53 -7.99
CA LEU A 72 -18.19 23.73 -8.63
C LEU A 72 -17.59 23.99 -10.02
N SER A 73 -16.27 23.86 -10.21
CA SER A 73 -15.61 24.12 -11.50
C SER A 73 -15.69 22.94 -12.48
N ASP A 74 -15.28 21.74 -12.06
CA ASP A 74 -14.94 20.62 -12.96
C ASP A 74 -16.13 19.67 -13.18
N TYR A 75 -17.12 19.72 -12.30
CA TYR A 75 -18.39 19.01 -12.42
C TYR A 75 -19.54 19.94 -12.88
N PHE A 76 -19.77 21.07 -12.20
CA PHE A 76 -20.85 22.00 -12.54
C PHE A 76 -20.49 23.06 -13.60
N GLY A 77 -19.20 23.35 -13.84
CA GLY A 77 -18.76 24.25 -14.92
C GLY A 77 -18.65 25.74 -14.55
N TYR A 78 -18.70 26.10 -13.27
CA TYR A 78 -18.62 27.49 -12.81
C TYR A 78 -17.19 28.07 -12.92
N ASP A 79 -17.09 29.36 -13.27
CA ASP A 79 -15.84 30.14 -13.14
C ASP A 79 -15.65 30.56 -11.68
N VAL A 80 -14.79 29.86 -10.94
CA VAL A 80 -14.55 30.11 -9.52
C VAL A 80 -13.30 30.97 -9.32
N LEU A 81 -13.48 32.23 -8.91
CA LEU A 81 -12.40 33.05 -8.37
C LEU A 81 -12.30 32.82 -6.86
N TYR A 82 -11.37 31.95 -6.46
CA TYR A 82 -11.11 31.62 -5.07
C TYR A 82 -10.00 32.49 -4.47
N VAL A 83 -10.32 33.20 -3.38
CA VAL A 83 -9.42 34.08 -2.62
C VAL A 83 -9.23 33.48 -1.21
N MET A 84 -8.01 33.47 -0.72
CA MET A 84 -7.69 33.00 0.64
C MET A 84 -6.65 33.93 1.28
N ASN A 85 -6.87 34.35 2.53
CA ASN A 85 -5.87 35.13 3.24
C ASN A 85 -4.76 34.26 3.86
N ILE A 86 -3.63 34.86 4.21
CA ILE A 86 -2.70 34.32 5.21
C ILE A 86 -2.67 35.29 6.38
N THR A 87 -2.88 34.80 7.60
CA THR A 87 -2.78 35.62 8.82
C THR A 87 -1.33 35.57 9.30
N ASP A 88 -0.51 36.48 8.77
CA ASP A 88 0.93 36.59 9.06
C ASP A 88 1.26 37.61 10.16
N ILE A 89 0.25 38.30 10.69
CA ILE A 89 0.32 39.19 11.86
C ILE A 89 -0.72 38.71 12.89
N ASP A 90 -0.26 38.24 14.05
CA ASP A 90 -1.07 37.73 15.17
C ASP A 90 -0.19 37.72 16.44
N ASP A 91 -0.78 37.92 17.63
CA ASP A 91 -0.06 37.90 18.91
C ASP A 91 0.74 36.59 19.13
N LYS A 92 0.25 35.46 18.62
CA LYS A 92 0.94 34.15 18.67
C LYS A 92 2.20 34.15 17.81
N ILE A 93 2.16 34.76 16.62
CA ILE A 93 3.33 34.92 15.76
C ILE A 93 4.35 35.82 16.46
N ILE A 94 3.89 36.96 17.00
CA ILE A 94 4.73 37.91 17.73
C ILE A 94 5.43 37.21 18.90
N LYS A 95 4.67 36.49 19.75
CA LYS A 95 5.23 35.79 20.91
C LYS A 95 6.19 34.67 20.51
N ARG A 96 5.77 33.78 19.59
CA ARG A 96 6.56 32.60 19.19
C ARG A 96 7.85 33.00 18.46
N ALA A 97 7.85 34.10 17.70
CA ALA A 97 9.04 34.62 17.03
C ALA A 97 10.06 35.16 18.03
N ARG A 98 9.66 35.97 19.02
CA ARG A 98 10.56 36.46 20.08
C ARG A 98 11.08 35.30 20.94
N GLN A 99 10.21 34.37 21.34
CA GLN A 99 10.59 33.15 22.07
C GLN A 99 11.68 32.36 21.34
N ASN A 100 11.49 32.07 20.05
CA ASN A 100 12.47 31.34 19.25
C ASN A 100 13.78 32.12 19.12
N TYR A 101 13.74 33.40 18.75
CA TYR A 101 14.93 34.24 18.59
C TYR A 101 15.75 34.39 19.89
N LEU A 102 15.08 34.63 21.02
CA LEU A 102 15.75 34.80 22.31
C LEU A 102 16.35 33.49 22.81
N TYR A 103 15.70 32.35 22.55
CA TYR A 103 16.20 31.02 22.89
C TYR A 103 17.35 30.56 21.97
N GLU A 104 17.25 30.83 20.66
CA GLU A 104 18.35 30.66 19.69
C GLU A 104 19.59 31.45 20.17
N LYS A 105 19.40 32.73 20.52
CA LYS A 105 20.46 33.59 21.02
C LYS A 105 21.05 33.13 22.36
N TYR A 106 20.24 32.62 23.29
CA TYR A 106 20.72 32.05 24.56
C TYR A 106 21.65 30.85 24.35
N ILE A 107 21.38 30.02 23.34
CA ILE A 107 22.29 28.92 22.96
C ILE A 107 23.58 29.47 22.33
N GLU A 108 23.49 30.50 21.48
CA GLU A 108 24.65 31.15 20.85
C GLU A 108 25.56 31.91 21.85
N GLU A 109 25.00 32.42 22.95
CA GLU A 109 25.74 33.13 24.01
C GLU A 109 26.68 32.20 24.84
N ASN A 110 26.64 30.87 24.60
CA ASN A 110 27.58 29.86 25.16
C ASN A 110 27.74 29.92 26.69
N HIS A 111 26.60 30.01 27.41
CA HIS A 111 26.56 30.01 28.88
C HIS A 111 27.26 28.81 29.52
N THR A 112 27.83 29.02 30.69
CA THR A 112 28.47 27.98 31.49
C THR A 112 27.43 26.98 32.06
N LEU A 113 27.90 25.80 32.44
CA LEU A 113 27.04 24.73 32.94
C LEU A 113 26.28 25.14 34.22
N ASP A 114 26.93 25.90 35.09
CA ASP A 114 26.35 26.38 36.35
C ASP A 114 25.28 27.46 36.10
N GLU A 115 25.53 28.41 35.18
CA GLU A 115 24.54 29.41 34.75
C GLU A 115 23.29 28.74 34.17
N ILE A 116 23.45 27.75 33.29
CA ILE A 116 22.32 27.01 32.70
C ILE A 116 21.53 26.23 33.78
N LEU A 117 22.21 25.65 34.77
CA LEU A 117 21.54 24.95 35.86
C LEU A 117 20.75 25.91 36.75
N ASP A 118 21.30 27.08 37.09
CA ASP A 118 20.64 28.07 37.94
C ASP A 118 19.48 28.77 37.21
N ASP A 119 19.63 29.17 35.94
CA ASP A 119 18.54 29.73 35.12
C ASP A 119 17.38 28.73 34.98
N VAL A 120 17.65 27.47 34.63
CA VAL A 120 16.58 26.47 34.46
C VAL A 120 15.92 26.11 35.79
N LYS A 121 16.65 26.09 36.92
CA LYS A 121 16.06 25.93 38.25
C LYS A 121 15.16 27.11 38.63
N TYR A 122 15.59 28.34 38.38
CA TYR A 122 14.78 29.54 38.62
C TYR A 122 13.50 29.55 37.77
N VAL A 123 13.61 29.19 36.49
CA VAL A 123 12.47 29.02 35.57
C VAL A 123 11.51 27.93 36.06
N MET A 124 12.00 26.81 36.58
CA MET A 124 11.15 25.75 37.13
C MET A 124 10.33 26.19 38.35
N CYS A 125 10.88 26.99 39.26
CA CYS A 125 10.11 27.56 40.36
C CYS A 125 8.95 28.47 39.90
N ILE A 126 9.15 29.24 38.82
CA ILE A 126 8.08 30.06 38.21
C ILE A 126 7.08 29.17 37.46
N PHE A 127 7.56 28.09 36.83
CA PHE A 127 6.73 27.17 36.07
C PHE A 127 5.81 26.35 36.98
N GLU A 128 6.32 25.84 38.11
CA GLU A 128 5.54 25.23 39.20
C GLU A 128 4.28 26.04 39.55
N ASP A 129 4.43 27.34 39.81
CA ASP A 129 3.31 28.20 40.18
C ASP A 129 2.34 28.43 39.02
N THR A 130 2.81 28.34 37.77
CA THR A 130 1.94 28.32 36.58
C THR A 130 1.13 27.03 36.50
N VAL A 131 1.71 25.87 36.88
CA VAL A 131 1.00 24.58 36.95
C VAL A 131 -0.03 24.57 38.07
N LYS A 132 0.34 25.06 39.27
CA LYS A 132 -0.56 25.16 40.44
C LYS A 132 -1.83 25.97 40.13
N ASN A 133 -1.67 27.08 39.40
CA ASN A 133 -2.76 27.99 39.00
C ASN A 133 -3.49 27.61 37.70
N THR A 134 -3.18 26.47 37.06
CA THR A 134 -3.91 26.00 35.89
C THR A 134 -5.17 25.22 36.30
N ASN A 135 -6.34 25.74 35.94
CA ASN A 135 -7.65 25.17 36.30
C ASN A 135 -8.14 24.06 35.34
N ASP A 136 -7.62 24.04 34.11
CA ASP A 136 -7.97 23.05 33.08
C ASP A 136 -7.20 21.75 33.32
N ALA A 137 -7.92 20.62 33.41
CA ALA A 137 -7.35 19.34 33.86
C ALA A 137 -6.35 18.74 32.86
N ASP A 138 -6.69 18.72 31.57
CA ASP A 138 -5.84 18.13 30.52
C ASP A 138 -4.58 18.96 30.32
N LYS A 139 -4.73 20.30 30.28
CA LYS A 139 -3.60 21.23 30.22
C LYS A 139 -2.71 21.11 31.46
N LYS A 140 -3.29 21.00 32.66
CA LYS A 140 -2.53 20.82 33.90
C LYS A 140 -1.72 19.52 33.87
N CYS A 141 -2.33 18.41 33.47
CA CYS A 141 -1.66 17.12 33.31
C CYS A 141 -0.45 17.23 32.36
N MET A 142 -0.59 17.89 31.20
CA MET A 142 0.53 18.11 30.28
C MET A 142 1.66 18.97 30.88
N LEU A 143 1.32 20.00 31.68
CA LEU A 143 2.30 20.85 32.35
C LEU A 143 3.03 20.10 33.48
N GLU A 144 2.34 19.24 34.24
CA GLU A 144 2.92 18.37 35.27
C GLU A 144 3.89 17.33 34.66
N ILE A 145 3.53 16.76 33.51
CA ILE A 145 4.40 15.85 32.75
C ILE A 145 5.66 16.59 32.27
N LEU A 146 5.53 17.81 31.72
CA LEU A 146 6.68 18.59 31.26
C LEU A 146 7.61 18.95 32.43
N LEU A 147 7.05 19.42 33.54
CA LEU A 147 7.79 19.78 34.76
C LEU A 147 8.60 18.57 35.26
N SER A 148 7.94 17.42 35.40
CA SER A 148 8.61 16.19 35.84
C SER A 148 9.68 15.69 34.85
N ASN A 149 9.62 16.06 33.58
CA ASN A 149 10.66 15.71 32.61
C ASN A 149 11.87 16.66 32.70
N VAL A 150 11.66 17.95 33.00
CA VAL A 150 12.77 18.88 33.30
C VAL A 150 13.47 18.50 34.61
N GLU A 151 12.73 18.17 35.67
CA GLU A 151 13.30 17.68 36.95
C GLU A 151 14.24 16.47 36.74
N LYS A 152 13.80 15.48 35.96
CA LYS A 152 14.61 14.31 35.61
C LYS A 152 15.87 14.69 34.82
N ALA A 153 15.77 15.64 33.88
CA ALA A 153 16.91 16.11 33.12
C ALA A 153 17.95 16.84 34.01
N ILE A 154 17.50 17.70 34.92
CA ILE A 154 18.37 18.35 35.93
C ILE A 154 19.05 17.29 36.80
N GLY A 155 18.29 16.33 37.34
CA GLY A 155 18.82 15.26 38.20
C GLY A 155 19.86 14.38 37.49
N ASN A 156 19.62 14.04 36.22
CA ASN A 156 20.57 13.29 35.39
C ASN A 156 21.87 14.09 35.16
N LEU A 157 21.75 15.37 34.81
CA LEU A 157 22.89 16.26 34.58
C LEU A 157 23.73 16.45 35.84
N GLU A 158 23.10 16.75 36.98
CA GLU A 158 23.81 16.84 38.26
C GLU A 158 24.52 15.54 38.64
N ASN A 159 23.94 14.39 38.34
CA ASN A 159 24.56 13.09 38.61
C ASN A 159 25.76 12.81 37.69
N ALA A 160 25.71 13.23 36.42
CA ALA A 160 26.87 13.18 35.53
C ALA A 160 28.01 14.12 36.00
N VAL A 161 27.68 15.32 36.50
CA VAL A 161 28.64 16.26 37.12
C VAL A 161 29.27 15.65 38.37
N LYS A 162 28.48 15.05 39.27
CA LYS A 162 28.97 14.35 40.48
C LYS A 162 29.91 13.18 40.13
N LEU A 163 29.67 12.50 39.01
CA LEU A 163 30.49 11.39 38.48
C LEU A 163 31.68 11.84 37.62
N LYS A 164 31.75 13.13 37.24
CA LYS A 164 32.77 13.72 36.34
C LYS A 164 32.85 13.05 34.96
N ASP A 165 31.70 12.65 34.43
CA ASP A 165 31.59 12.01 33.11
C ASP A 165 31.38 13.07 32.01
N GLU A 166 32.46 13.63 31.48
CA GLU A 166 32.44 14.74 30.52
C GLU A 166 31.56 14.47 29.28
N ALA A 167 31.48 13.21 28.83
CA ALA A 167 30.63 12.82 27.71
C ALA A 167 29.14 12.91 28.08
N LYS A 168 28.73 12.34 29.23
CA LYS A 168 27.34 12.42 29.70
C LYS A 168 26.94 13.81 30.15
N ILE A 169 27.87 14.63 30.65
CA ILE A 169 27.60 16.03 31.00
C ILE A 169 27.12 16.78 29.74
N LYS A 170 27.80 16.63 28.60
CA LYS A 170 27.37 17.27 27.34
C LYS A 170 26.05 16.72 26.83
N GLU A 171 25.87 15.39 26.83
CA GLU A 171 24.63 14.73 26.40
C GLU A 171 23.41 15.22 27.23
N TYR A 172 23.55 15.28 28.56
CA TYR A 172 22.48 15.72 29.45
C TYR A 172 22.29 17.25 29.47
N GLN A 173 23.31 18.04 29.12
CA GLN A 173 23.17 19.49 28.90
C GLN A 173 22.34 19.77 27.64
N GLU A 174 22.65 19.09 26.52
CA GLU A 174 21.87 19.20 25.28
C GLU A 174 20.43 18.70 25.47
N LEU A 175 20.22 17.62 26.24
CA LEU A 175 18.89 17.13 26.62
C LEU A 175 18.14 18.10 27.53
N LEU A 176 18.79 18.68 28.55
CA LEU A 176 18.17 19.62 29.48
C LEU A 176 17.66 20.86 28.74
N LEU A 177 18.50 21.49 27.91
CA LEU A 177 18.10 22.63 27.09
C LEU A 177 16.90 22.27 26.20
N LYS A 178 16.95 21.13 25.51
CA LYS A 178 15.87 20.65 24.64
C LYS A 178 14.53 20.45 25.38
N VAL A 179 14.54 19.92 26.60
CA VAL A 179 13.31 19.68 27.39
C VAL A 179 12.83 20.94 28.11
N ALA A 180 13.74 21.81 28.54
CA ALA A 180 13.43 23.09 29.18
C ALA A 180 13.09 24.23 28.20
N ARG A 181 13.09 23.98 26.89
CA ARG A 181 12.94 25.00 25.83
C ARG A 181 11.77 25.95 26.05
N ASP A 182 10.53 25.45 26.09
CA ASP A 182 9.36 26.33 26.13
C ASP A 182 9.24 27.11 27.46
N PRO A 183 9.50 26.54 28.65
CA PRO A 183 9.62 27.30 29.90
C PRO A 183 10.72 28.37 29.87
N LEU A 184 11.91 28.04 29.36
CA LEU A 184 13.04 28.99 29.28
C LEU A 184 12.76 30.12 28.28
N ALA A 185 12.18 29.80 27.12
CA ALA A 185 11.79 30.78 26.12
C ALA A 185 10.64 31.71 26.61
N GLU A 186 9.68 31.19 27.38
CA GLU A 186 8.63 32.00 28.03
C GLU A 186 9.22 32.99 29.05
N TRP A 187 10.23 32.59 29.81
CA TRP A 187 10.94 33.48 30.74
C TRP A 187 11.82 34.50 30.02
N LEU A 188 12.54 34.09 28.97
CA LEU A 188 13.31 35.00 28.12
C LEU A 188 12.40 36.04 27.44
N ASP A 189 11.21 35.66 26.96
CA ASP A 189 10.25 36.61 26.39
C ASP A 189 9.74 37.61 27.43
N LYS A 190 9.44 37.16 28.66
CA LYS A 190 9.02 38.04 29.78
C LYS A 190 10.11 39.01 30.23
N THR A 191 11.39 38.64 30.13
CA THR A 191 12.52 39.45 30.63
C THR A 191 13.17 40.32 29.54
N LYS A 192 13.32 39.80 28.32
CA LYS A 192 14.02 40.45 27.20
C LYS A 192 13.10 40.79 26.01
N GLY A 193 11.89 40.23 25.90
CA GLY A 193 11.01 40.37 24.72
C GLY A 193 10.61 41.80 24.37
N ALA A 194 10.49 42.69 25.37
CA ALA A 194 10.22 44.12 25.15
C ALA A 194 11.35 44.87 24.41
N THR A 195 12.55 44.28 24.30
CA THR A 195 13.69 44.85 23.54
C THR A 195 13.69 44.44 22.06
N ILE A 196 12.82 43.52 21.66
CA ILE A 196 12.82 42.94 20.31
C ILE A 196 11.81 43.67 19.42
N THR A 197 12.33 44.57 18.59
CA THR A 197 11.55 45.41 17.66
C THR A 197 11.83 45.13 16.18
N GLU A 198 12.86 44.34 15.86
CA GLU A 198 13.29 44.05 14.49
C GLU A 198 12.23 43.25 13.71
N HIS A 199 11.61 43.87 12.70
CA HIS A 199 10.47 43.28 12.00
C HIS A 199 10.79 41.91 11.35
N SER A 200 12.02 41.76 10.83
CA SER A 200 12.50 40.56 10.14
C SER A 200 12.45 39.29 10.99
N ILE A 201 12.52 39.38 12.32
CA ILE A 201 12.40 38.24 13.24
C ILE A 201 11.00 37.62 13.14
N PHE A 202 9.98 38.47 13.05
CA PHE A 202 8.58 38.07 12.92
C PHE A 202 8.30 37.52 11.52
N THR A 203 8.75 38.23 10.47
CA THR A 203 8.58 37.82 9.07
C THR A 203 9.25 36.48 8.78
N LYS A 204 10.41 36.19 9.37
CA LYS A 204 11.13 34.89 9.25
C LYS A 204 10.25 33.72 9.72
N LEU A 205 9.49 33.89 10.80
CA LEU A 205 8.62 32.84 11.34
C LEU A 205 7.39 32.64 10.46
N SER A 206 6.69 33.72 10.08
CA SER A 206 5.47 33.61 9.28
C SER A 206 5.75 33.06 7.88
N GLN A 207 6.83 33.51 7.22
CA GLN A 207 7.25 32.97 5.92
C GLN A 207 7.62 31.47 5.99
N HIS A 208 8.30 31.03 7.07
CA HIS A 208 8.65 29.62 7.22
C HIS A 208 7.39 28.72 7.31
N TRP A 209 6.42 29.11 8.14
CA TRP A 209 5.19 28.34 8.29
C TRP A 209 4.21 28.49 7.12
N GLU A 210 4.24 29.61 6.39
CA GLU A 210 3.50 29.73 5.12
C GLU A 210 4.03 28.73 4.08
N ILE A 211 5.36 28.60 3.96
CA ILE A 211 6.01 27.65 3.04
C ILE A 211 5.69 26.20 3.42
N GLU A 212 5.82 25.83 4.71
CA GLU A 212 5.52 24.47 5.16
C GLU A 212 4.01 24.15 5.07
N PHE A 213 3.12 25.08 5.42
CA PHE A 213 1.67 24.94 5.17
C PHE A 213 1.38 24.68 3.68
N HIS A 214 2.00 25.44 2.79
CA HIS A 214 1.78 25.28 1.36
C HIS A 214 2.29 23.94 0.81
N LYS A 215 3.43 23.47 1.32
CA LYS A 215 3.98 22.13 1.05
C LYS A 215 3.09 21.01 1.60
N ASP A 216 2.51 21.18 2.80
CA ASP A 216 1.51 20.26 3.35
C ASP A 216 0.29 20.20 2.42
N MET A 217 -0.26 21.35 2.00
CA MET A 217 -1.42 21.41 1.10
C MET A 217 -1.12 20.80 -0.29
N ASP A 218 0.05 21.06 -0.86
CA ASP A 218 0.49 20.43 -2.11
C ASP A 218 0.57 18.91 -1.98
N SER A 219 1.09 18.39 -0.85
CA SER A 219 1.18 16.95 -0.58
C SER A 219 -0.20 16.28 -0.41
N LEU A 220 -1.22 17.06 -0.06
CA LEU A 220 -2.63 16.66 0.03
C LEU A 220 -3.40 16.89 -1.28
N ASN A 221 -2.72 17.26 -2.38
CA ASN A 221 -3.30 17.59 -3.70
C ASN A 221 -4.36 18.72 -3.63
N VAL A 222 -4.24 19.65 -2.68
CA VAL A 222 -5.13 20.81 -2.56
C VAL A 222 -4.72 21.88 -3.58
N LEU A 223 -5.66 22.35 -4.41
CA LEU A 223 -5.38 23.38 -5.41
C LEU A 223 -5.12 24.74 -4.75
N ARG A 224 -4.01 25.39 -5.12
CA ARG A 224 -3.70 26.76 -4.67
C ARG A 224 -4.83 27.75 -5.01
N PRO A 225 -5.10 28.75 -4.16
CA PRO A 225 -6.11 29.77 -4.43
C PRO A 225 -5.74 30.60 -5.66
N ASN A 226 -6.73 31.22 -6.32
CA ASN A 226 -6.49 32.11 -7.46
C ASN A 226 -5.84 33.43 -7.02
N VAL A 227 -6.15 33.88 -5.80
CA VAL A 227 -5.52 35.04 -5.15
C VAL A 227 -5.20 34.69 -3.69
N LEU A 228 -3.99 35.01 -3.25
CA LEU A 228 -3.55 34.89 -1.86
C LEU A 228 -3.18 36.28 -1.33
N THR A 229 -3.65 36.63 -0.14
CA THR A 229 -3.47 37.97 0.45
C THR A 229 -2.96 37.90 1.88
N ARG A 230 -1.79 38.47 2.18
CA ARG A 230 -1.23 38.52 3.54
C ARG A 230 -1.79 39.72 4.30
N VAL A 231 -1.92 39.63 5.62
CA VAL A 231 -2.41 40.76 6.44
C VAL A 231 -1.40 41.92 6.39
N SER A 232 -0.10 41.62 6.35
CA SER A 232 0.97 42.62 6.19
C SER A 232 0.89 43.45 4.89
N GLU A 233 0.32 42.89 3.82
CA GLU A 233 0.22 43.54 2.51
C GLU A 233 -0.92 44.56 2.44
N TYR A 234 -1.95 44.45 3.30
CA TYR A 234 -3.20 45.22 3.25
C TYR A 234 -3.40 46.15 4.45
N ILE A 235 -2.34 46.48 5.19
CA ILE A 235 -2.41 47.32 6.40
C ILE A 235 -2.99 48.71 6.10
N HIS A 236 -2.71 49.30 4.94
CA HIS A 236 -3.24 50.61 4.56
C HIS A 236 -4.76 50.57 4.31
N GLU A 237 -5.25 49.52 3.65
CA GLU A 237 -6.66 49.27 3.41
C GLU A 237 -7.41 48.96 4.72
N ILE A 238 -6.79 48.23 5.64
CA ILE A 238 -7.33 47.94 6.98
C ILE A 238 -7.47 49.24 7.79
N ILE A 239 -6.45 50.09 7.81
CA ILE A 239 -6.51 51.41 8.48
C ILE A 239 -7.62 52.26 7.84
N ALA A 240 -7.65 52.39 6.52
CA ALA A 240 -8.67 53.16 5.79
C ALA A 240 -10.10 52.57 5.85
N PHE A 241 -10.25 51.35 6.39
CA PHE A 241 -11.54 50.75 6.74
C PHE A 241 -11.91 51.07 8.19
N ILE A 242 -10.97 50.96 9.13
CA ILE A 242 -11.16 51.33 10.55
C ILE A 242 -11.49 52.83 10.68
N GLU A 243 -10.82 53.71 9.94
CA GLU A 243 -11.11 55.15 9.88
C GLU A 243 -12.59 55.40 9.55
N LYS A 244 -13.14 54.70 8.54
CA LYS A 244 -14.56 54.81 8.17
C LYS A 244 -15.51 54.26 9.24
N ILE A 245 -15.10 53.25 10.00
CA ILE A 245 -15.90 52.73 11.14
C ILE A 245 -15.97 53.79 12.26
N ILE A 246 -14.88 54.54 12.49
CA ILE A 246 -14.84 55.67 13.43
C ILE A 246 -15.70 56.84 12.89
N GLU A 247 -15.58 57.19 11.60
CA GLU A 247 -16.41 58.23 10.96
C GLU A 247 -17.92 57.94 11.06
N ASN A 248 -18.30 56.66 10.95
CA ASN A 248 -19.69 56.20 11.10
C ASN A 248 -20.15 56.10 12.58
N GLY A 249 -19.30 56.45 13.56
CA GLY A 249 -19.66 56.47 14.97
C GLY A 249 -19.90 55.09 15.61
N VAL A 250 -19.39 54.02 14.99
CA VAL A 250 -19.52 52.63 15.45
C VAL A 250 -18.19 52.02 15.93
N ALA A 251 -17.17 52.85 16.14
CA ALA A 251 -15.96 52.52 16.89
C ALA A 251 -15.51 53.68 17.77
N TYR A 252 -14.73 53.35 18.81
CA TYR A 252 -14.11 54.31 19.74
C TYR A 252 -12.64 53.98 19.99
N GLU A 253 -11.85 54.99 20.32
CA GLU A 253 -10.46 54.82 20.77
C GLU A 253 -10.42 54.69 22.30
N SER A 254 -9.50 53.87 22.80
CA SER A 254 -9.16 53.77 24.22
C SER A 254 -7.74 53.21 24.40
N ASN A 255 -6.89 53.95 25.12
CA ASN A 255 -5.50 53.60 25.42
C ASN A 255 -4.61 53.31 24.19
N GLY A 256 -4.88 53.96 23.06
CA GLY A 256 -4.19 53.75 21.77
C GLY A 256 -4.76 52.61 20.92
N SER A 257 -5.77 51.89 21.41
CA SER A 257 -6.47 50.82 20.69
C SER A 257 -7.83 51.29 20.20
N VAL A 258 -8.25 50.84 19.02
CA VAL A 258 -9.61 51.10 18.48
C VAL A 258 -10.49 49.88 18.69
N TYR A 259 -11.69 50.10 19.23
CA TYR A 259 -12.68 49.07 19.55
C TYR A 259 -13.99 49.32 18.77
N PHE A 260 -14.62 48.25 18.29
CA PHE A 260 -15.92 48.30 17.62
C PHE A 260 -17.06 48.28 18.63
N ASP A 261 -17.96 49.26 18.58
CA ASP A 261 -19.11 49.33 19.49
C ASP A 261 -20.29 48.50 18.97
N VAL A 262 -20.26 47.21 19.32
CA VAL A 262 -21.35 46.25 19.11
C VAL A 262 -22.70 46.80 19.60
N ALA A 263 -22.73 47.49 20.74
CA ALA A 263 -23.96 47.96 21.35
C ALA A 263 -24.50 49.23 20.70
N THR A 264 -23.70 49.97 19.92
CA THR A 264 -24.19 51.06 19.06
C THR A 264 -24.54 50.56 17.66
N PHE A 265 -23.80 49.59 17.12
CA PHE A 265 -24.12 48.93 15.86
C PHE A 265 -25.50 48.23 15.90
N ASP A 266 -25.76 47.42 16.92
CA ASP A 266 -27.00 46.63 17.07
C ASP A 266 -28.27 47.50 17.33
N LYS A 267 -28.09 48.81 17.56
CA LYS A 267 -29.18 49.80 17.69
C LYS A 267 -29.51 50.52 16.39
N GLN A 268 -28.75 50.32 15.31
CA GLN A 268 -28.99 50.98 14.02
C GLN A 268 -29.92 50.13 13.15
N ASP A 269 -30.88 50.77 12.46
CA ASP A 269 -31.84 50.07 11.60
C ASP A 269 -31.13 49.19 10.56
N LYS A 270 -31.48 47.89 10.53
CA LYS A 270 -30.90 46.81 9.68
C LYS A 270 -29.50 46.33 10.08
N HIS A 271 -28.93 46.83 11.17
CA HIS A 271 -27.65 46.37 11.71
C HIS A 271 -27.89 45.46 12.91
N HIS A 272 -27.55 44.18 12.77
CA HIS A 272 -27.72 43.17 13.82
C HIS A 272 -26.40 42.41 14.02
N TYR A 273 -25.98 42.29 15.27
CA TYR A 273 -24.79 41.53 15.64
C TYR A 273 -25.05 40.02 15.64
N ALA A 274 -23.99 39.20 15.68
CA ALA A 274 -24.05 37.74 15.72
C ALA A 274 -24.84 37.03 14.59
N LYS A 275 -25.08 37.70 13.44
CA LYS A 275 -25.88 37.23 12.29
C LYS A 275 -25.61 35.80 11.79
N LEU A 276 -24.41 35.26 12.01
CA LEU A 276 -24.01 33.90 11.58
C LEU A 276 -24.29 32.79 12.60
N VAL A 277 -24.53 33.12 13.88
CA VAL A 277 -24.94 32.15 14.91
C VAL A 277 -25.93 32.79 15.90
N PRO A 278 -27.15 33.19 15.49
CA PRO A 278 -28.18 33.68 16.42
C PRO A 278 -28.54 32.66 17.51
N GLU A 279 -28.61 31.38 17.13
CA GLU A 279 -29.11 30.27 17.93
C GLU A 279 -27.96 29.48 18.56
N ALA A 280 -27.14 30.18 19.35
CA ALA A 280 -26.39 29.59 20.47
C ALA A 280 -27.33 29.32 21.68
N TYR A 281 -28.59 28.96 21.38
CA TYR A 281 -29.74 28.90 22.27
C TYR A 281 -30.83 28.02 21.60
N GLY A 282 -30.94 26.73 21.98
CA GLY A 282 -32.03 25.81 21.59
C GLY A 282 -31.83 24.99 20.28
N ASP A 283 -32.06 23.67 20.35
CA ASP A 283 -31.63 22.61 19.41
C ASP A 283 -32.69 22.05 18.39
N THR A 284 -32.24 21.44 17.26
CA THR A 284 -32.91 20.44 16.32
C THR A 284 -34.20 20.80 15.50
N SER A 285 -34.74 20.08 14.47
CA SER A 285 -34.33 19.18 13.31
C SER A 285 -35.62 18.82 12.45
N SER A 286 -35.76 18.04 11.34
CA SER A 286 -34.95 17.16 10.43
C SER A 286 -35.76 16.68 9.15
N LEU A 287 -35.13 16.03 8.13
CA LEU A 287 -35.69 15.14 7.02
C LEU A 287 -36.61 15.81 5.92
N GLN A 288 -37.07 15.31 4.74
CA GLN A 288 -36.96 14.20 3.69
C GLN A 288 -37.75 14.71 2.40
N GLU A 289 -37.93 14.21 1.13
CA GLU A 289 -37.53 13.15 0.12
C GLU A 289 -38.13 13.60 -1.30
N GLY A 290 -38.12 12.97 -2.51
CA GLY A 290 -37.61 11.73 -3.16
C GLY A 290 -38.09 11.51 -4.66
N GLU A 291 -37.49 10.55 -5.42
CA GLU A 291 -37.90 9.77 -6.66
C GLU A 291 -38.04 10.29 -8.17
N GLU A 292 -37.36 9.56 -9.12
CA GLU A 292 -37.51 9.31 -10.63
C GLU A 292 -37.61 10.49 -11.69
N THR A 293 -37.73 10.38 -13.06
CA THR A 293 -38.09 9.29 -14.04
C THR A 293 -37.39 9.24 -15.45
N ASN A 294 -37.19 8.02 -16.00
CA ASN A 294 -36.57 7.54 -17.28
C ASN A 294 -37.10 7.95 -18.71
N ILE A 295 -36.32 7.68 -19.79
CA ILE A 295 -36.58 6.73 -20.94
C ILE A 295 -35.65 6.90 -22.20
N ASN A 296 -35.24 5.75 -22.77
CA ASN A 296 -34.27 5.44 -23.85
C ASN A 296 -34.52 5.92 -25.30
N THR A 297 -33.43 5.94 -26.12
CA THR A 297 -33.31 5.31 -27.48
C THR A 297 -32.01 5.72 -28.22
N PHE A 298 -31.24 4.89 -28.95
CA PHE A 298 -30.79 3.48 -28.78
C PHE A 298 -29.71 3.14 -29.87
N THR A 299 -28.79 2.19 -29.60
CA THR A 299 -28.08 1.36 -30.61
C THR A 299 -27.80 -0.02 -29.98
N LYS A 300 -27.69 -1.09 -30.77
CA LYS A 300 -28.03 -2.45 -30.31
C LYS A 300 -26.91 -3.18 -29.54
N TRP A 301 -27.18 -3.44 -28.26
CA TRP A 301 -26.41 -4.30 -27.35
C TRP A 301 -27.14 -5.62 -27.02
N MET A 302 -26.47 -6.52 -26.29
CA MET A 302 -27.02 -7.70 -25.62
C MET A 302 -27.58 -7.38 -24.23
N LYS A 303 -28.42 -8.27 -23.66
CA LYS A 303 -29.17 -7.99 -22.41
C LYS A 303 -28.27 -7.61 -21.21
N SER A 304 -27.11 -8.23 -21.04
CA SER A 304 -26.19 -7.95 -19.93
C SER A 304 -25.44 -6.62 -20.09
N GLU A 305 -25.18 -6.19 -21.33
CA GLU A 305 -24.60 -4.87 -21.63
C GLU A 305 -25.65 -3.77 -21.40
N VAL A 306 -26.91 -4.02 -21.77
CA VAL A 306 -28.04 -3.11 -21.48
C VAL A 306 -28.22 -2.95 -19.97
N ASP A 307 -28.29 -4.04 -19.21
CA ASP A 307 -28.42 -4.01 -17.74
C ASP A 307 -27.26 -3.25 -17.05
N LEU A 308 -26.00 -3.52 -17.44
CA LEU A 308 -24.86 -2.78 -16.89
C LEU A 308 -24.92 -1.29 -17.25
N ASN A 309 -25.33 -0.95 -18.48
CA ASN A 309 -25.44 0.44 -18.89
C ASN A 309 -26.61 1.17 -18.20
N GLU A 310 -27.78 0.54 -18.04
CA GLU A 310 -28.91 1.12 -17.31
C GLU A 310 -28.49 1.42 -15.86
N LYS A 311 -27.70 0.53 -15.23
CA LYS A 311 -27.08 0.76 -13.92
C LYS A 311 -26.02 1.87 -13.94
N PHE A 312 -25.25 2.02 -15.01
CA PHE A 312 -24.30 3.13 -15.17
C PHE A 312 -25.00 4.49 -15.26
N TYR A 313 -26.06 4.62 -16.06
CA TYR A 313 -26.83 5.87 -16.12
C TYR A 313 -27.54 6.16 -14.79
N HIS A 314 -28.17 5.16 -14.17
CA HIS A 314 -28.79 5.32 -12.85
C HIS A 314 -27.77 5.76 -11.78
N ALA A 315 -26.57 5.17 -11.75
CA ALA A 315 -25.51 5.61 -10.85
C ALA A 315 -25.06 7.05 -11.14
N ARG A 316 -24.96 7.46 -12.40
CA ARG A 316 -24.66 8.86 -12.77
C ARG A 316 -25.73 9.84 -12.30
N ASP A 317 -27.00 9.46 -12.38
CA ASP A 317 -28.13 10.29 -11.93
C ASP A 317 -28.18 10.38 -10.39
N LEU A 318 -27.92 9.27 -9.68
CA LEU A 318 -27.75 9.27 -8.22
C LEU A 318 -26.59 10.18 -7.78
N ILE A 319 -25.44 10.10 -8.45
CA ILE A 319 -24.27 10.95 -8.19
C ILE A 319 -24.60 12.42 -8.48
N HIS A 320 -25.32 12.72 -9.57
CA HIS A 320 -25.75 14.08 -9.87
C HIS A 320 -26.67 14.65 -8.79
N ASN A 321 -27.65 13.86 -8.34
CA ASN A 321 -28.59 14.28 -7.31
C ASN A 321 -27.92 14.45 -5.94
N ALA A 322 -26.97 13.57 -5.57
CA ALA A 322 -26.16 13.71 -4.37
C ALA A 322 -25.27 14.96 -4.40
N LEU A 323 -24.64 15.26 -5.53
CA LEU A 323 -23.82 16.47 -5.68
C LEU A 323 -24.68 17.75 -5.69
N CYS A 324 -25.91 17.68 -6.21
CA CYS A 324 -26.88 18.77 -6.11
C CYS A 324 -27.44 18.96 -4.69
N ASP A 325 -27.40 17.96 -3.81
CA ASP A 325 -27.92 18.06 -2.44
C ASP A 325 -26.86 18.43 -1.38
N ASN A 326 -26.29 19.64 -1.49
CA ASN A 326 -25.17 20.13 -0.67
C ASN A 326 -23.87 19.33 -0.85
N ILE A 327 -23.59 18.89 -2.08
CA ILE A 327 -22.33 18.22 -2.46
C ILE A 327 -22.07 16.99 -1.57
N ASP A 328 -23.04 16.07 -1.52
CA ASP A 328 -22.93 14.84 -0.75
C ASP A 328 -21.93 13.86 -1.40
N THR A 329 -20.68 13.98 -0.97
CA THR A 329 -19.59 13.09 -1.36
C THR A 329 -19.77 11.67 -0.83
N ARG A 330 -20.50 11.45 0.27
CA ARG A 330 -20.73 10.10 0.82
C ARG A 330 -21.69 9.33 -0.08
N SER A 331 -22.88 9.87 -0.36
CA SER A 331 -23.84 9.20 -1.24
C SER A 331 -23.28 9.04 -2.67
N THR A 332 -22.43 9.98 -3.11
CA THR A 332 -21.66 9.83 -4.35
C THR A 332 -20.71 8.64 -4.32
N LEU A 333 -19.93 8.46 -3.24
CA LEU A 333 -19.00 7.33 -3.08
C LEU A 333 -19.71 5.99 -2.92
N ASP A 334 -20.84 5.95 -2.21
CA ASP A 334 -21.70 4.77 -2.11
C ASP A 334 -22.23 4.35 -3.50
N ALA A 335 -22.72 5.28 -4.31
CA ALA A 335 -23.15 5.02 -5.69
C ALA A 335 -22.00 4.56 -6.61
N ILE A 336 -20.78 5.11 -6.44
CA ILE A 336 -19.58 4.65 -7.18
C ILE A 336 -19.21 3.22 -6.78
N ARG A 337 -19.20 2.87 -5.49
CA ARG A 337 -18.93 1.51 -5.00
C ARG A 337 -19.93 0.50 -5.57
N ASP A 338 -21.20 0.87 -5.63
CA ASP A 338 -22.25 -0.03 -6.08
C ASP A 338 -22.22 -0.21 -7.62
N LEU A 339 -21.82 0.83 -8.36
CA LEU A 339 -21.48 0.71 -9.79
C LEU A 339 -20.28 -0.21 -10.05
N VAL A 340 -19.19 -0.07 -9.28
CA VAL A 340 -18.02 -0.97 -9.35
C VAL A 340 -18.40 -2.42 -9.06
N THR A 341 -19.29 -2.65 -8.09
CA THR A 341 -19.81 -3.98 -7.76
C THR A 341 -20.52 -4.62 -8.95
N HIS A 342 -21.36 -3.88 -9.67
CA HIS A 342 -22.03 -4.36 -10.89
C HIS A 342 -21.05 -4.63 -12.05
N CYS A 343 -20.02 -3.80 -12.23
CA CYS A 343 -18.96 -4.06 -13.22
C CYS A 343 -18.21 -5.36 -12.94
N ASN A 344 -17.86 -5.62 -11.67
CA ASN A 344 -17.18 -6.85 -11.25
C ASN A 344 -18.03 -8.11 -11.48
N ILE A 345 -19.35 -8.03 -11.29
CA ILE A 345 -20.28 -9.13 -11.62
C ILE A 345 -20.30 -9.37 -13.13
N TYR A 346 -20.47 -8.31 -13.94
CA TYR A 346 -20.49 -8.41 -15.41
C TYR A 346 -19.21 -9.03 -15.99
N VAL A 347 -18.03 -8.58 -15.53
CA VAL A 347 -16.72 -9.13 -15.96
C VAL A 347 -16.57 -10.62 -15.59
N LYS A 348 -17.15 -11.04 -14.47
CA LYS A 348 -17.10 -12.44 -14.00
C LYS A 348 -18.03 -13.38 -14.79
N GLU A 349 -19.16 -12.87 -15.28
CA GLU A 349 -20.17 -13.67 -15.99
C GLU A 349 -19.97 -13.74 -17.51
N ILE A 350 -19.37 -12.72 -18.12
CA ILE A 350 -19.27 -12.59 -19.57
C ILE A 350 -17.87 -12.94 -20.09
N LYS A 351 -17.76 -13.99 -20.91
CA LYS A 351 -16.48 -14.49 -21.48
C LYS A 351 -15.73 -13.50 -22.38
N GLN A 352 -16.44 -12.54 -22.97
CA GLN A 352 -15.87 -11.44 -23.78
C GLN A 352 -16.63 -10.16 -23.39
N PRO A 353 -16.22 -9.47 -22.32
CA PRO A 353 -16.91 -8.30 -21.84
C PRO A 353 -16.73 -7.11 -22.79
N ASN A 354 -17.70 -6.20 -22.83
CA ASN A 354 -17.64 -5.00 -23.64
C ASN A 354 -16.61 -4.00 -23.08
N THR A 355 -15.44 -3.96 -23.73
CA THR A 355 -14.31 -3.13 -23.30
C THR A 355 -14.56 -1.63 -23.47
N LEU A 356 -15.50 -1.21 -24.32
CA LEU A 356 -15.89 0.19 -24.45
C LEU A 356 -16.79 0.62 -23.29
N LEU A 357 -17.85 -0.14 -22.98
CA LEU A 357 -18.73 0.15 -21.84
C LEU A 357 -17.97 0.15 -20.51
N LEU A 358 -17.06 -0.82 -20.30
CA LEU A 358 -16.21 -0.84 -19.11
C LEU A 358 -15.20 0.32 -19.08
N ARG A 359 -14.67 0.74 -20.23
CA ARG A 359 -13.82 1.94 -20.34
C ARG A 359 -14.59 3.20 -20.00
N ASP A 360 -15.81 3.37 -20.50
CA ASP A 360 -16.63 4.56 -20.25
C ASP A 360 -16.97 4.69 -18.76
N VAL A 361 -17.29 3.58 -18.09
CA VAL A 361 -17.46 3.53 -16.63
C VAL A 361 -16.15 3.86 -15.90
N ALA A 362 -15.02 3.25 -16.30
CA ALA A 362 -13.73 3.48 -15.63
C ALA A 362 -13.22 4.91 -15.81
N VAL A 363 -13.40 5.51 -17.01
CA VAL A 363 -13.11 6.93 -17.29
C VAL A 363 -14.00 7.84 -16.43
N TYR A 364 -15.29 7.54 -16.30
CA TYR A 364 -16.19 8.31 -15.46
C TYR A 364 -15.80 8.27 -13.98
N ILE A 365 -15.53 7.07 -13.44
CA ILE A 365 -15.07 6.90 -12.04
C ILE A 365 -13.73 7.61 -11.82
N THR A 366 -12.79 7.51 -12.78
CA THR A 366 -11.51 8.25 -12.71
C THR A 366 -11.76 9.75 -12.68
N LYS A 367 -12.63 10.29 -13.55
CA LYS A 367 -13.01 11.72 -13.52
C LYS A 367 -13.57 12.12 -12.16
N MET A 368 -14.46 11.32 -11.56
CA MET A 368 -15.01 11.61 -10.23
C MET A 368 -13.94 11.65 -9.14
N PHE A 369 -12.95 10.74 -9.18
CA PHE A 369 -11.83 10.79 -8.25
C PHE A 369 -10.85 11.96 -8.51
N THR A 370 -10.65 12.41 -9.76
CA THR A 370 -9.91 13.65 -10.03
C THR A 370 -10.66 14.89 -9.51
N ILE A 371 -11.99 14.93 -9.67
CA ILE A 371 -12.86 15.99 -9.12
C ILE A 371 -12.82 16.00 -7.59
N PHE A 372 -12.70 14.85 -6.94
CA PHE A 372 -12.54 14.77 -5.48
C PHE A 372 -11.10 14.94 -4.99
N GLY A 373 -10.15 15.33 -5.84
CA GLY A 373 -8.74 15.51 -5.47
C GLY A 373 -8.01 14.22 -5.09
N VAL A 374 -8.65 13.06 -5.23
CA VAL A 374 -8.10 11.73 -4.92
C VAL A 374 -7.07 11.29 -5.97
N ILE A 375 -7.14 11.85 -7.18
CA ILE A 375 -6.22 11.59 -8.30
C ILE A 375 -5.71 12.93 -8.85
N PRO A 376 -4.39 13.10 -9.11
CA PRO A 376 -3.81 14.38 -9.55
C PRO A 376 -3.95 14.70 -11.06
N SER A 377 -4.19 13.73 -11.96
CA SER A 377 -4.36 14.01 -13.40
C SER A 377 -5.44 13.13 -14.06
N HIS A 378 -5.94 13.59 -15.21
CA HIS A 378 -6.89 12.89 -16.09
C HIS A 378 -6.22 11.97 -17.13
N ASP A 379 -4.88 11.99 -17.27
CA ASP A 379 -4.18 11.38 -18.41
C ASP A 379 -4.30 9.84 -18.50
N ASN A 380 -4.49 9.17 -17.36
CA ASN A 380 -4.58 7.71 -17.25
C ASN A 380 -5.86 7.30 -16.52
N ILE A 381 -6.37 6.10 -16.83
CA ILE A 381 -7.53 5.52 -16.14
C ILE A 381 -7.07 4.89 -14.83
N GLY A 382 -7.79 5.17 -13.74
CA GLY A 382 -7.46 4.70 -12.40
C GLY A 382 -6.38 5.53 -11.71
N PHE A 383 -5.92 5.03 -10.55
CA PHE A 383 -4.92 5.72 -9.75
C PHE A 383 -3.55 5.71 -10.46
N PRO A 384 -2.83 6.84 -10.51
CA PRO A 384 -1.43 6.82 -10.91
C PRO A 384 -0.64 6.02 -9.88
N VAL A 385 0.06 4.99 -10.35
CA VAL A 385 1.11 4.35 -9.56
C VAL A 385 2.30 5.32 -9.55
N ASP A 386 2.82 5.66 -8.37
CA ASP A 386 3.91 6.64 -8.16
C ASP A 386 5.26 6.17 -8.73
N ASN A 387 5.33 6.08 -10.05
CA ASN A 387 6.54 5.79 -10.82
C ASN A 387 7.27 7.10 -11.10
N SER A 388 7.97 7.62 -10.09
CA SER A 388 8.94 8.72 -10.23
C SER A 388 10.19 8.35 -11.04
N THR A 389 10.10 7.36 -11.94
CA THR A 389 11.09 7.10 -13.00
C THR A 389 10.51 6.29 -14.16
N THR A 390 10.79 6.73 -15.39
CA THR A 390 10.67 6.02 -16.69
C THR A 390 9.29 5.59 -17.20
N ASN A 391 9.05 5.87 -18.49
CA ASN A 391 8.00 5.25 -19.31
C ASN A 391 8.31 3.75 -19.55
N LEU A 392 7.89 2.90 -18.63
CA LEU A 392 7.83 1.45 -18.83
C LEU A 392 6.41 0.98 -18.49
N ASN A 393 5.74 0.36 -19.45
CA ASN A 393 4.40 -0.17 -19.26
C ASN A 393 4.49 -1.41 -18.34
N VAL A 394 4.19 -1.22 -17.05
CA VAL A 394 4.37 -2.25 -16.02
C VAL A 394 3.56 -3.51 -16.36
N GLU A 395 2.42 -3.38 -17.03
CA GLU A 395 1.62 -4.52 -17.48
C GLU A 395 2.38 -5.37 -18.51
N GLU A 396 3.00 -4.77 -19.53
CA GLU A 396 3.85 -5.49 -20.51
C GLU A 396 5.08 -6.14 -19.88
N VAL A 397 5.65 -5.51 -18.84
CA VAL A 397 6.80 -6.05 -18.10
C VAL A 397 6.39 -7.21 -17.19
N VAL A 398 5.25 -7.11 -16.49
CA VAL A 398 4.86 -8.03 -15.41
C VAL A 398 3.98 -9.19 -15.91
N MET A 399 3.17 -8.99 -16.96
CA MET A 399 2.30 -10.04 -17.51
C MET A 399 3.03 -11.35 -17.86
N PRO A 400 4.23 -11.36 -18.49
CA PRO A 400 4.97 -12.59 -18.74
C PRO A 400 5.27 -13.40 -17.48
N TYR A 401 5.55 -12.74 -16.35
CA TYR A 401 5.79 -13.40 -15.07
C TYR A 401 4.49 -13.95 -14.47
N LEU A 402 3.38 -13.20 -14.57
CA LEU A 402 2.06 -13.62 -14.10
C LEU A 402 1.52 -14.81 -14.90
N GLU A 403 1.66 -14.80 -16.23
CA GLU A 403 1.29 -15.93 -17.09
C GLU A 403 2.09 -17.18 -16.76
N ILE A 404 3.41 -17.06 -16.55
CA ILE A 404 4.26 -18.19 -16.18
C ILE A 404 3.86 -18.79 -14.83
N LEU A 405 3.60 -17.94 -13.82
CA LEU A 405 3.14 -18.39 -12.50
C LEU A 405 1.72 -19.00 -12.54
N ALA A 406 0.81 -18.45 -13.36
CA ALA A 406 -0.53 -18.98 -13.54
C ALA A 406 -0.52 -20.37 -14.20
N ASN A 407 0.22 -20.52 -15.31
CA ASN A 407 0.39 -21.79 -16.02
C ASN A 407 1.05 -22.86 -15.12
N PHE A 408 2.11 -22.48 -14.38
CA PHE A 408 2.76 -23.38 -13.43
C PHE A 408 1.80 -23.82 -12.30
N ARG A 409 1.06 -22.88 -11.70
CA ARG A 409 0.04 -23.16 -10.67
C ARG A 409 -1.05 -24.11 -11.18
N GLU A 410 -1.47 -23.99 -12.44
CA GLU A 410 -2.42 -24.92 -13.05
C GLU A 410 -1.82 -26.31 -13.28
N LYS A 411 -0.61 -26.40 -13.84
CA LYS A 411 0.14 -27.66 -14.00
C LYS A 411 0.30 -28.39 -12.66
N VAL A 412 0.77 -27.71 -11.61
CA VAL A 412 0.92 -28.27 -10.26
C VAL A 412 -0.42 -28.71 -9.69
N ARG A 413 -1.49 -27.90 -9.82
CA ARG A 413 -2.85 -28.26 -9.40
C ARG A 413 -3.36 -29.51 -10.12
N ASN A 414 -3.02 -29.71 -11.39
CA ASN A 414 -3.46 -30.88 -12.15
C ASN A 414 -2.65 -32.14 -11.77
N HIS A 415 -1.32 -32.06 -11.65
CA HIS A 415 -0.50 -33.18 -11.16
C HIS A 415 -0.80 -33.56 -9.70
N ALA A 416 -1.22 -32.61 -8.86
CA ALA A 416 -1.64 -32.88 -7.48
C ALA A 416 -2.94 -33.69 -7.38
N LYS A 417 -3.88 -33.56 -8.34
CA LYS A 417 -5.10 -34.42 -8.40
C LYS A 417 -4.74 -35.88 -8.66
N ASP A 418 -3.70 -36.09 -9.48
CA ASP A 418 -3.16 -37.40 -9.85
C ASP A 418 -2.25 -38.03 -8.77
N LEU A 419 -1.95 -37.31 -7.68
CA LEU A 419 -1.06 -37.72 -6.57
C LEU A 419 0.38 -38.10 -6.99
N LYS A 420 0.84 -37.68 -8.17
CA LYS A 420 2.18 -38.00 -8.71
C LYS A 420 3.20 -36.93 -8.33
N ALA A 421 3.78 -37.06 -7.14
CA ALA A 421 4.81 -36.14 -6.63
C ALA A 421 6.04 -36.00 -7.55
N SER A 422 6.43 -37.07 -8.27
CA SER A 422 7.51 -37.05 -9.27
C SER A 422 7.33 -35.97 -10.35
N ASN A 423 6.11 -35.85 -10.88
CA ASN A 423 5.80 -34.96 -11.99
C ASN A 423 5.73 -33.49 -11.54
N ILE A 424 5.46 -33.25 -10.25
CA ILE A 424 5.52 -31.90 -9.67
C ILE A 424 6.97 -31.42 -9.58
N LEU A 425 7.91 -32.30 -9.19
CA LEU A 425 9.34 -31.98 -9.18
C LEU A 425 9.89 -31.75 -10.59
N GLU A 426 9.48 -32.56 -11.57
CA GLU A 426 9.86 -32.38 -12.99
C GLU A 426 9.37 -31.03 -13.55
N GLU A 427 8.15 -30.60 -13.21
CA GLU A 427 7.66 -29.26 -13.57
C GLU A 427 8.38 -28.12 -12.81
N CYS A 428 8.83 -28.35 -11.56
CA CYS A 428 9.68 -27.38 -10.85
C CYS A 428 11.05 -27.21 -11.54
N ASP A 429 11.68 -28.30 -11.96
CA ASP A 429 12.95 -28.27 -12.69
C ASP A 429 12.79 -27.57 -14.06
N ILE A 430 11.69 -27.85 -14.79
CA ILE A 430 11.34 -27.15 -16.04
C ILE A 430 11.14 -25.65 -15.79
N LEU A 431 10.46 -25.26 -14.71
CA LEU A 431 10.28 -23.86 -14.35
C LEU A 431 11.64 -23.17 -14.08
N ARG A 432 12.49 -23.81 -13.26
CA ARG A 432 13.80 -23.27 -12.83
C ARG A 432 14.80 -23.17 -13.98
N ASP A 433 14.94 -24.23 -14.77
CA ASP A 433 16.07 -24.37 -15.70
C ASP A 433 15.69 -24.08 -17.16
N ASP A 434 14.41 -24.19 -17.52
CA ASP A 434 13.91 -23.98 -18.88
C ASP A 434 13.06 -22.73 -19.09
N ILE A 435 12.21 -22.32 -18.14
CA ILE A 435 11.28 -21.20 -18.31
C ILE A 435 11.84 -19.88 -17.75
N LEU A 436 12.13 -19.80 -16.45
CA LEU A 436 12.58 -18.58 -15.78
C LEU A 436 13.85 -17.94 -16.38
N PRO A 437 14.85 -18.70 -16.88
CA PRO A 437 16.04 -18.09 -17.50
C PRO A 437 15.75 -17.33 -18.80
N ASN A 438 14.65 -17.64 -19.50
CA ASN A 438 14.28 -16.94 -20.75
C ASN A 438 13.76 -15.52 -20.49
N ILE A 439 13.28 -15.25 -19.27
CA ILE A 439 12.81 -13.94 -18.80
C ILE A 439 13.84 -13.24 -17.89
N GLY A 440 15.05 -13.79 -17.76
CA GLY A 440 16.14 -13.19 -16.97
C GLY A 440 16.12 -13.53 -15.47
N VAL A 441 15.31 -14.51 -15.03
CA VAL A 441 15.26 -14.96 -13.63
C VAL A 441 16.09 -16.22 -13.44
N ARG A 442 16.93 -16.22 -12.41
CA ARG A 442 17.69 -17.38 -11.94
C ARG A 442 17.32 -17.66 -10.48
N LEU A 443 16.93 -18.89 -10.18
CA LEU A 443 16.77 -19.37 -8.79
C LEU A 443 18.05 -20.11 -8.39
N GLU A 444 18.50 -19.89 -7.15
CA GLU A 444 19.60 -20.62 -6.54
C GLU A 444 19.09 -21.30 -5.26
N ASP A 445 19.04 -22.63 -5.31
CA ASP A 445 18.65 -23.47 -4.19
C ASP A 445 19.79 -23.50 -3.16
N SER A 446 19.47 -23.16 -1.90
CA SER A 446 20.42 -23.20 -0.78
C SER A 446 19.97 -24.16 0.32
N ASN A 447 20.92 -24.66 1.11
CA ASN A 447 20.66 -25.56 2.26
C ASN A 447 20.01 -24.84 3.47
N GLU A 448 19.78 -23.53 3.36
CA GLU A 448 18.97 -22.71 4.26
C GLU A 448 17.59 -22.54 3.62
N GLU A 449 16.50 -22.58 4.40
CA GLU A 449 15.10 -22.81 3.96
C GLU A 449 14.47 -21.70 3.06
N ILE A 450 15.27 -20.78 2.51
CA ILE A 450 14.83 -19.65 1.68
C ILE A 450 15.62 -19.68 0.36
N CYS A 451 14.93 -19.97 -0.76
CA CYS A 451 15.50 -19.96 -2.11
C CYS A 451 15.93 -18.53 -2.52
N LYS A 452 17.08 -18.40 -3.19
CA LYS A 452 17.69 -17.09 -3.50
C LYS A 452 17.45 -16.74 -4.97
N ILE A 453 16.73 -15.65 -5.22
CA ILE A 453 16.36 -15.17 -6.56
C ILE A 453 17.38 -14.14 -7.06
N LYS A 454 17.84 -14.26 -8.30
CA LYS A 454 18.66 -13.26 -8.99
C LYS A 454 18.04 -12.88 -10.34
N LEU A 455 18.05 -11.59 -10.64
CA LEU A 455 17.79 -11.04 -11.97
C LEU A 455 19.13 -10.93 -12.70
N VAL A 456 19.23 -11.49 -13.91
CA VAL A 456 20.46 -11.59 -14.69
C VAL A 456 20.14 -11.30 -16.16
N ASN A 457 21.08 -10.69 -16.89
CA ASN A 457 20.85 -10.31 -18.29
C ASN A 457 20.56 -11.55 -19.16
N ARG A 458 19.43 -11.51 -19.87
CA ARG A 458 18.90 -12.59 -20.72
C ARG A 458 19.93 -13.12 -21.73
N GLU A 459 20.77 -12.25 -22.29
CA GLU A 459 21.78 -12.68 -23.25
C GLU A 459 22.88 -13.57 -22.65
N GLU A 460 23.22 -13.39 -21.38
CA GLU A 460 24.30 -14.14 -20.71
C GLU A 460 23.81 -15.54 -20.33
N LEU A 461 22.60 -15.65 -19.77
CA LEU A 461 21.96 -16.94 -19.47
C LEU A 461 21.80 -17.81 -20.72
N LEU A 462 21.45 -17.22 -21.87
CA LEU A 462 21.35 -17.94 -23.15
C LEU A 462 22.72 -18.45 -23.63
N LYS A 463 23.80 -17.68 -23.45
CA LYS A 463 25.18 -18.09 -23.79
C LYS A 463 25.66 -19.23 -22.87
N GLU A 464 25.44 -19.15 -21.56
CA GLU A 464 25.74 -20.24 -20.62
C GLU A 464 24.99 -21.53 -21.00
N LYS A 465 23.71 -21.42 -21.35
CA LYS A 465 22.84 -22.57 -21.68
C LYS A 465 23.24 -23.26 -22.97
N MET A 466 23.66 -22.51 -24.00
CA MET A 466 24.23 -23.09 -25.21
C MET A 466 25.55 -23.82 -24.92
N HIS A 467 26.46 -23.21 -24.16
CA HIS A 467 27.74 -23.83 -23.80
C HIS A 467 27.56 -25.11 -22.96
N LYS A 468 26.63 -25.12 -22.00
CA LYS A 468 26.28 -26.31 -21.20
C LYS A 468 25.74 -27.45 -22.07
N LYS A 469 24.84 -27.17 -23.03
CA LYS A 469 24.35 -28.18 -23.99
C LYS A 469 25.47 -28.73 -24.90
N GLN A 470 26.41 -27.89 -25.32
CA GLN A 470 27.51 -28.33 -26.17
C GLN A 470 28.48 -29.27 -25.43
N MET A 471 28.87 -28.93 -24.19
CA MET A 471 29.68 -29.82 -23.34
C MET A 471 28.97 -31.16 -23.01
N GLU A 472 27.65 -31.14 -22.82
CA GLU A 472 26.84 -32.35 -22.62
C GLU A 472 26.88 -33.26 -23.86
N LEU A 473 26.74 -32.68 -25.06
CA LEU A 473 26.75 -33.42 -26.34
C LEU A 473 28.14 -34.03 -26.63
N GLU A 474 29.22 -33.30 -26.37
CA GLU A 474 30.58 -33.84 -26.48
C GLU A 474 30.81 -35.00 -25.48
N ARG A 475 30.25 -34.88 -24.27
CA ARG A 475 30.31 -35.92 -23.23
C ARG A 475 29.49 -37.17 -23.56
N THR A 476 28.39 -37.07 -24.32
CA THR A 476 27.67 -38.26 -24.81
C THR A 476 28.39 -38.90 -25.98
N LEU A 477 28.87 -38.12 -26.96
CA LEU A 477 29.64 -38.63 -28.10
C LEU A 477 30.92 -39.37 -27.67
N GLU A 478 31.66 -38.87 -26.69
CA GLU A 478 32.85 -39.56 -26.15
C GLU A 478 32.48 -40.87 -25.40
N LYS A 479 31.33 -40.91 -24.70
CA LYS A 479 30.83 -42.16 -24.09
C LYS A 479 30.48 -43.19 -25.17
N GLU A 480 29.88 -42.79 -26.28
CA GLU A 480 29.56 -43.69 -27.39
C GLU A 480 30.81 -44.18 -28.12
N ARG A 481 31.78 -43.30 -28.39
CA ARG A 481 33.08 -43.67 -28.96
C ARG A 481 33.80 -44.73 -28.11
N ARG A 482 33.82 -44.56 -26.78
CA ARG A 482 34.38 -45.55 -25.84
C ARG A 482 33.62 -46.89 -25.84
N LYS A 483 32.28 -46.86 -25.94
CA LYS A 483 31.47 -48.09 -26.08
C LYS A 483 31.80 -48.83 -27.38
N ALA A 484 31.92 -48.12 -28.50
CA ALA A 484 32.27 -48.71 -29.80
C ALA A 484 33.67 -49.36 -29.78
N GLU A 485 34.67 -48.69 -29.20
CA GLU A 485 35.99 -49.26 -29.00
C GLU A 485 35.98 -50.52 -28.12
N ALA A 486 35.19 -50.52 -27.03
CA ALA A 486 35.07 -51.66 -26.14
C ALA A 486 34.46 -52.87 -26.87
N ALA A 487 33.36 -52.67 -27.61
CA ALA A 487 32.73 -53.71 -28.42
C ALA A 487 33.67 -54.28 -29.50
N ALA A 488 34.45 -53.44 -30.17
CA ALA A 488 35.45 -53.90 -31.14
C ALA A 488 36.58 -54.73 -30.50
N LYS A 489 37.06 -54.32 -29.31
CA LYS A 489 38.05 -55.07 -28.52
C LYS A 489 37.49 -56.40 -28.00
N GLU A 490 36.20 -56.47 -27.69
CA GLU A 490 35.53 -57.71 -27.28
C GLU A 490 35.33 -58.67 -28.46
N ALA A 491 34.89 -58.19 -29.63
CA ALA A 491 34.73 -59.00 -30.83
C ALA A 491 36.03 -59.73 -31.23
N GLN A 492 37.19 -59.07 -31.10
CA GLN A 492 38.49 -59.69 -31.34
C GLN A 492 38.79 -60.88 -30.41
N LYS A 493 38.24 -60.94 -29.20
CA LYS A 493 38.44 -62.08 -28.27
C LYS A 493 37.66 -63.33 -28.69
N LYS A 494 36.64 -63.19 -29.55
CA LYS A 494 35.71 -64.27 -29.93
C LYS A 494 36.21 -65.10 -31.12
N ILE A 495 37.33 -64.72 -31.75
CA ILE A 495 37.90 -65.41 -32.92
C ILE A 495 38.77 -66.60 -32.45
N PRO A 496 38.47 -67.84 -32.89
CA PRO A 496 39.25 -69.02 -32.50
C PRO A 496 40.71 -68.98 -33.01
N PRO A 497 41.71 -69.44 -32.23
CA PRO A 497 43.13 -69.31 -32.60
C PRO A 497 43.53 -70.09 -33.86
N PHE A 498 42.83 -71.18 -34.18
CA PHE A 498 43.09 -71.99 -35.38
C PHE A 498 42.46 -71.41 -36.67
N GLU A 499 41.61 -70.39 -36.54
CA GLU A 499 40.94 -69.72 -37.68
C GLU A 499 41.50 -68.33 -37.96
N MET A 500 42.10 -67.67 -36.97
CA MET A 500 42.66 -66.31 -37.08
C MET A 500 43.45 -66.07 -38.37
N PHE A 501 44.37 -66.98 -38.74
CA PHE A 501 45.15 -66.86 -39.98
C PHE A 501 44.45 -67.42 -41.22
N LYS A 502 43.46 -68.31 -41.08
CA LYS A 502 42.65 -68.84 -42.19
C LYS A 502 41.63 -67.83 -42.72
N LEU A 503 41.30 -66.82 -41.91
CA LEU A 503 40.53 -65.65 -42.31
C LEU A 503 41.36 -64.66 -43.16
N GLU A 504 42.69 -64.64 -43.00
CA GLU A 504 43.61 -63.83 -43.82
C GLU A 504 43.96 -64.49 -45.18
N LYS A 505 42.92 -64.91 -45.93
CA LYS A 505 43.03 -65.60 -47.23
C LYS A 505 43.80 -64.86 -48.33
N ASN A 506 44.11 -63.58 -48.11
CA ASN A 506 44.85 -62.72 -49.04
C ASN A 506 46.37 -62.67 -48.75
N LYS A 507 46.91 -63.53 -47.87
CA LYS A 507 48.36 -63.58 -47.55
C LYS A 507 49.00 -64.97 -47.53
N TYR A 508 48.24 -66.01 -47.18
CA TYR A 508 48.77 -67.36 -46.93
C TYR A 508 48.05 -68.42 -47.76
N SER A 509 48.79 -69.39 -48.29
CA SER A 509 48.26 -70.44 -49.20
C SER A 509 48.10 -71.79 -48.52
N GLN A 510 49.05 -72.18 -47.66
CA GLN A 510 49.07 -73.46 -46.97
C GLN A 510 49.28 -73.28 -45.47
N PHE A 511 48.72 -74.21 -44.69
CA PHE A 511 48.67 -74.18 -43.23
C PHE A 511 48.99 -75.57 -42.67
N ASP A 512 49.57 -75.63 -41.47
CA ASP A 512 49.79 -76.89 -40.73
C ASP A 512 48.49 -77.42 -40.08
N SER A 513 48.57 -78.58 -39.43
CA SER A 513 47.47 -79.20 -38.69
C SER A 513 46.89 -78.31 -37.57
N ASN A 514 47.65 -77.32 -37.12
CA ASN A 514 47.31 -76.41 -36.01
C ASN A 514 46.81 -75.04 -36.53
N GLY A 515 46.70 -74.87 -37.85
CA GLY A 515 46.24 -73.63 -38.49
C GLY A 515 47.29 -72.53 -38.61
N ILE A 516 48.57 -72.82 -38.39
CA ILE A 516 49.68 -71.89 -38.61
C ILE A 516 50.03 -71.88 -40.10
N PRO A 517 50.17 -70.71 -40.76
CA PRO A 517 50.68 -70.63 -42.11
C PRO A 517 52.07 -71.28 -42.27
N THR A 518 52.23 -72.11 -43.31
CA THR A 518 53.53 -72.70 -43.70
C THR A 518 54.09 -72.06 -44.96
N HIS A 519 53.23 -71.56 -45.86
CA HIS A 519 53.62 -70.93 -47.12
C HIS A 519 52.86 -69.61 -47.35
N TYR A 520 53.55 -68.63 -47.95
CA TYR A 520 52.92 -67.43 -48.51
C TYR A 520 52.17 -67.75 -49.82
N ILE A 521 51.37 -66.80 -50.34
CA ILE A 521 50.60 -66.99 -51.58
C ILE A 521 51.48 -67.17 -52.84
N ASP A 522 52.70 -66.65 -52.82
CA ASP A 522 53.70 -66.86 -53.88
C ASP A 522 54.32 -68.28 -53.88
N GLY A 523 53.95 -69.15 -52.94
CA GLY A 523 54.46 -70.51 -52.82
C GLY A 523 55.79 -70.64 -52.07
N THR A 524 56.32 -69.55 -51.47
CA THR A 524 57.55 -69.61 -50.67
C THR A 524 57.30 -70.11 -49.24
N GLU A 525 58.21 -70.95 -48.72
CA GLU A 525 58.18 -71.43 -47.32
C GLU A 525 58.42 -70.28 -46.33
N ILE A 526 57.62 -70.23 -45.27
CA ILE A 526 57.74 -69.22 -44.22
C ILE A 526 58.95 -69.54 -43.33
N SER A 527 59.91 -68.61 -43.25
CA SER A 527 61.15 -68.82 -42.51
C SER A 527 60.90 -69.15 -41.03
N LYS A 528 61.73 -70.03 -40.45
CA LYS A 528 61.60 -70.52 -39.06
C LYS A 528 61.55 -69.40 -38.00
N GLY A 529 62.07 -68.21 -38.30
CA GLY A 529 61.94 -67.02 -37.46
C GLY A 529 60.54 -66.38 -37.51
N GLN A 530 59.95 -66.25 -38.70
CA GLN A 530 58.57 -65.75 -38.85
C GLN A 530 57.54 -66.78 -38.37
N MET A 531 57.76 -68.07 -38.61
CA MET A 531 56.86 -69.13 -38.13
C MET A 531 56.73 -69.11 -36.59
N LYS A 532 57.84 -68.93 -35.86
CA LYS A 532 57.82 -68.69 -34.40
C LYS A 532 57.10 -67.40 -33.99
N LYS A 533 57.14 -66.34 -34.83
CA LYS A 533 56.43 -65.08 -34.56
C LYS A 533 54.91 -65.22 -34.76
N LEU A 534 54.47 -65.92 -35.81
CA LEU A 534 53.07 -66.28 -36.04
C LEU A 534 52.54 -67.20 -34.93
N GLN A 535 53.32 -68.22 -34.53
CA GLN A 535 52.99 -69.11 -33.43
C GLN A 535 52.84 -68.36 -32.09
N LYS A 536 53.69 -67.38 -31.80
CA LYS A 536 53.57 -66.52 -30.61
C LYS A 536 52.35 -65.59 -30.66
N LEU A 537 51.94 -65.14 -31.85
CA LEU A 537 50.68 -64.41 -32.04
C LEU A 537 49.47 -65.34 -31.84
N GLN A 538 49.54 -66.58 -32.32
CA GLN A 538 48.49 -67.58 -32.10
C GLN A 538 48.30 -67.87 -30.61
N GLN A 539 49.39 -68.11 -29.86
CA GLN A 539 49.36 -68.32 -28.41
C GLN A 539 48.84 -67.09 -27.63
N ALA A 540 49.13 -65.88 -28.11
CA ALA A 540 48.57 -64.66 -27.51
C ALA A 540 47.06 -64.52 -27.75
N GLN A 541 46.56 -64.97 -28.90
CA GLN A 541 45.12 -65.05 -29.18
C GLN A 541 44.46 -66.23 -28.43
N GLU A 542 45.13 -67.37 -28.31
CA GLU A 542 44.70 -68.54 -27.54
C GLU A 542 44.47 -68.20 -26.07
N LYS A 543 45.38 -67.44 -25.44
CA LYS A 543 45.14 -66.94 -24.09
C LYS A 543 43.87 -66.10 -24.01
N ARG A 544 43.65 -65.17 -24.94
CA ARG A 544 42.46 -64.29 -24.99
C ARG A 544 41.16 -65.07 -25.25
N TYR A 545 41.22 -66.09 -26.09
CA TYR A 545 40.08 -66.95 -26.42
C TYR A 545 39.74 -67.90 -25.27
N ASN A 546 40.74 -68.42 -24.56
CA ASN A 546 40.52 -69.23 -23.36
C ASN A 546 40.00 -68.40 -22.18
N GLU A 547 40.48 -67.15 -22.02
CA GLU A 547 39.86 -66.15 -21.11
C GLU A 547 38.39 -65.89 -21.46
N TYR A 548 38.04 -65.83 -22.75
CA TYR A 548 36.65 -65.71 -23.21
C TYR A 548 35.82 -66.97 -22.93
N LEU A 549 36.29 -68.17 -23.27
CA LEU A 549 35.59 -69.43 -22.98
C LEU A 549 35.33 -69.62 -21.47
N ALA A 550 36.30 -69.28 -20.62
CA ALA A 550 36.14 -69.32 -19.17
C ALA A 550 35.01 -68.39 -18.67
N SER A 551 34.82 -67.23 -19.32
CA SER A 551 33.73 -66.30 -18.99
C SER A 551 32.34 -66.77 -19.41
N ILE A 552 32.23 -67.68 -20.40
CA ILE A 552 30.96 -68.24 -20.87
C ILE A 552 30.53 -69.42 -19.99
N ASN A 553 31.45 -70.35 -19.73
CA ASN A 553 31.14 -71.60 -19.01
C ASN A 553 30.83 -71.40 -17.52
N GLY A 554 30.99 -70.19 -16.98
CA GLY A 554 30.59 -69.85 -15.61
C GLY A 554 29.10 -69.58 -15.40
N ALA A 555 28.26 -69.65 -16.44
CA ALA A 555 26.89 -69.11 -16.41
C ALA A 555 25.79 -70.13 -16.77
N ALA A 556 25.84 -71.37 -16.24
CA ALA A 556 24.84 -72.40 -16.58
C ALA A 556 24.55 -73.47 -15.49
N ILE A 557 23.94 -73.08 -14.35
CA ILE A 557 23.14 -74.01 -13.53
C ILE A 557 21.84 -73.35 -13.07
N LEU A 558 20.71 -73.83 -13.58
CA LEU A 558 19.36 -73.67 -13.01
C LEU A 558 18.53 -74.93 -13.31
N PRO A 559 17.97 -75.61 -12.30
CA PRO A 559 16.77 -76.42 -12.46
C PRO A 559 15.50 -75.60 -12.13
N PRO A 560 14.30 -75.98 -12.62
CA PRO A 560 13.15 -75.06 -12.71
C PRO A 560 11.91 -75.52 -11.90
N VAL A 561 10.78 -74.83 -12.15
CA VAL A 561 9.37 -75.35 -12.10
C VAL A 561 8.46 -74.92 -10.92
N TRP A 562 7.39 -74.17 -11.29
CA TRP A 562 6.03 -73.95 -10.74
C TRP A 562 5.65 -73.78 -9.24
N ALA A 563 4.93 -72.66 -9.01
CA ALA A 563 3.62 -72.52 -8.34
C ALA A 563 3.47 -72.25 -6.81
N ASP A 564 2.38 -71.51 -6.54
CA ASP A 564 1.60 -71.26 -5.30
C ASP A 564 2.17 -70.49 -4.08
N GLU A 565 1.27 -69.65 -3.54
CA GLU A 565 1.32 -68.93 -2.25
C GLU A 565 0.81 -69.81 -1.08
N PRO A 566 0.68 -69.36 0.20
CA PRO A 566 1.16 -68.11 0.86
C PRO A 566 1.84 -68.34 2.25
N ARG A 567 2.20 -67.22 2.91
CA ARG A 567 2.16 -66.92 4.38
C ARG A 567 3.49 -66.75 5.16
N ARG A 568 3.59 -65.57 5.81
CA ARG A 568 4.26 -65.25 7.10
C ARG A 568 5.73 -65.68 7.30
N GLY A 569 6.66 -64.75 7.03
CA GLY A 569 8.08 -64.86 7.39
C GLY A 569 8.42 -64.40 8.82
N ARG A 570 9.72 -64.17 9.06
CA ARG A 570 10.29 -63.48 10.23
C ARG A 570 11.62 -62.79 9.87
N LEU A 571 12.04 -61.86 10.73
CA LEU A 571 13.36 -61.20 10.85
C LEU A 571 14.50 -62.26 10.91
N GLU A 572 15.80 -61.96 10.71
CA GLU A 572 16.61 -60.90 11.36
C GLU A 572 17.82 -60.42 10.51
N ALA A 573 18.47 -59.33 10.95
CA ALA A 573 19.69 -58.77 10.35
C ALA A 573 20.81 -58.59 11.40
N ALA A 574 22.05 -58.91 11.03
CA ALA A 574 23.19 -58.99 11.96
C ALA A 574 23.94 -57.65 12.17
N ARG A 575 23.49 -56.94 13.20
CA ARG A 575 24.25 -56.06 14.15
C ARG A 575 25.79 -56.03 14.00
N ILE A 576 26.34 -54.81 13.93
CA ILE A 576 27.67 -54.44 14.46
C ILE A 576 27.50 -53.12 15.25
N GLU A 577 28.18 -53.00 16.40
CA GLU A 577 28.16 -51.84 17.32
C GLU A 577 29.53 -51.10 17.21
N VAL A 578 29.89 -49.97 17.84
CA VAL A 578 29.57 -49.24 19.11
C VAL A 578 30.11 -47.77 18.91
N PRO A 579 30.17 -46.80 19.87
CA PRO A 579 29.61 -46.69 21.24
C PRO A 579 28.83 -45.37 21.50
N GLU A 580 28.53 -45.08 22.78
CA GLU A 580 27.72 -43.96 23.29
C GLU A 580 28.51 -42.64 23.54
N GLY A 581 27.80 -41.51 23.76
CA GLY A 581 28.38 -40.32 24.40
C GLY A 581 27.57 -39.01 24.37
N CYS A 582 26.67 -38.79 25.34
CA CYS A 582 26.00 -37.52 25.76
C CYS A 582 25.45 -36.54 24.67
N TYR A 583 24.22 -36.06 24.72
CA TYR A 583 23.52 -35.47 25.89
C TYR A 583 21.99 -35.72 25.87
N ARG A 584 21.35 -35.58 27.04
CA ARG A 584 19.88 -35.64 27.21
C ARG A 584 19.26 -34.25 27.41
N ALA A 585 17.92 -34.23 27.24
CA ALA A 585 16.94 -33.31 27.83
C ALA A 585 16.65 -31.96 27.12
N ARG A 586 15.62 -31.97 26.25
CA ARG A 586 14.64 -30.86 26.17
C ARG A 586 13.28 -31.21 25.52
N GLU A 587 12.63 -32.29 25.95
CA GLU A 587 11.20 -32.52 25.65
C GLU A 587 10.31 -32.04 26.81
N LYS A 588 9.89 -30.76 26.78
CA LYS A 588 8.74 -30.27 27.59
C LYS A 588 8.20 -28.86 27.24
N ARG A 589 8.23 -28.41 25.97
CA ARG A 589 7.59 -27.14 25.56
C ARG A 589 7.22 -27.05 24.07
N TRP A 590 6.11 -27.69 23.66
CA TRP A 590 5.30 -27.23 22.51
C TRP A 590 3.86 -27.80 22.44
N LYS A 591 3.15 -27.83 23.58
CA LYS A 591 1.68 -27.94 23.64
C LYS A 591 1.17 -27.09 24.80
N GLY A 592 0.63 -25.92 24.51
CA GLY A 592 0.18 -24.96 25.52
C GLY A 592 0.42 -23.49 25.15
N GLU A 593 0.02 -23.09 23.95
CA GLU A 593 0.03 -21.68 23.49
C GLU A 593 -1.09 -21.47 22.44
N GLU A 594 -2.26 -22.10 22.65
CA GLU A 594 -3.49 -21.88 21.87
C GLU A 594 -4.73 -22.05 22.76
N LYS A 595 -4.75 -21.30 23.86
CA LYS A 595 -5.87 -21.00 24.78
C LYS A 595 -5.34 -20.13 25.92
N ASN A 596 -5.44 -18.81 25.74
CA ASN A 596 -5.41 -17.77 26.78
C ASN A 596 -5.59 -16.39 26.11
N SER A 597 -6.83 -16.11 25.69
CA SER A 597 -7.24 -14.79 25.17
C SER A 597 -8.76 -14.54 25.31
N VAL A 598 -9.43 -15.34 26.16
CA VAL A 598 -10.86 -15.23 26.50
C VAL A 598 -11.07 -15.69 27.95
N GLU A 599 -10.39 -15.06 28.91
CA GLU A 599 -10.67 -15.22 30.36
C GLU A 599 -9.96 -14.15 31.23
N GLU A 600 -9.94 -12.88 30.79
CA GLU A 600 -9.34 -11.77 31.57
C GLU A 600 -10.18 -10.48 31.44
N ALA A 601 -11.49 -10.61 31.68
CA ALA A 601 -12.47 -9.52 31.67
C ALA A 601 -13.51 -9.60 32.82
N GLU A 602 -13.32 -10.52 33.78
CA GLU A 602 -14.21 -10.68 34.96
C GLU A 602 -13.39 -10.73 36.27
N ARG A 603 -12.85 -9.56 36.68
CA ARG A 603 -12.41 -9.28 38.07
C ARG A 603 -11.95 -7.83 38.22
N ASP A 604 -12.90 -6.91 38.41
CA ASP A 604 -12.68 -5.70 39.23
C ASP A 604 -14.00 -4.99 39.62
N GLU A 605 -14.97 -5.75 40.13
CA GLU A 605 -16.10 -5.20 40.89
C GLU A 605 -16.07 -5.64 42.36
N ASN A 606 -15.71 -4.72 43.26
CA ASN A 606 -16.16 -4.65 44.66
C ASN A 606 -15.63 -3.34 45.31
N GLY A 607 -16.27 -2.20 44.98
CA GLY A 607 -15.59 -0.88 45.04
C GLY A 607 -16.34 0.34 45.62
N ARG A 608 -17.45 0.16 46.36
CA ARG A 608 -18.29 1.21 47.03
C ARG A 608 -19.42 1.84 46.20
N SER A 609 -20.43 2.29 46.95
CA SER A 609 -21.74 2.76 46.51
C SER A 609 -21.88 4.29 46.45
N SER A 610 -22.80 4.80 45.62
CA SER A 610 -24.03 5.51 46.06
C SER A 610 -24.73 6.24 44.90
N GLY A 611 -26.07 6.35 44.95
CA GLY A 611 -26.85 7.26 44.08
C GLY A 611 -28.01 6.62 43.31
N ASP A 612 -29.18 6.47 43.95
CA ASP A 612 -30.44 6.19 43.24
C ASP A 612 -30.98 7.46 42.55
N THR A 613 -31.32 7.39 41.25
CA THR A 613 -32.54 7.97 40.63
C THR A 613 -32.56 7.75 39.10
N ASP A 614 -33.14 6.66 38.60
CA ASP A 614 -33.64 6.62 37.19
C ASP A 614 -34.78 5.62 36.88
N GLY A 615 -35.18 4.76 37.83
CA GLY A 615 -36.21 3.71 37.63
C GLY A 615 -37.65 4.18 37.36
N ALA A 616 -37.86 5.46 37.04
CA ALA A 616 -39.15 6.08 36.78
C ALA A 616 -39.45 6.31 35.28
N ARG A 617 -38.43 6.58 34.43
CA ARG A 617 -38.64 7.04 33.05
C ARG A 617 -39.00 5.93 32.06
N GLU A 618 -38.43 4.73 32.21
CA GLU A 618 -38.66 3.62 31.26
C GLU A 618 -40.12 3.12 31.25
N ARG A 619 -40.85 3.27 32.36
CA ARG A 619 -42.25 2.83 32.48
C ARG A 619 -43.23 3.71 31.70
N GLU A 620 -42.92 4.99 31.53
CA GLU A 620 -43.78 5.92 30.78
C GLU A 620 -43.58 5.79 29.26
N ALA A 621 -42.36 5.44 28.82
CA ALA A 621 -42.07 5.17 27.41
C ALA A 621 -42.82 3.93 26.89
N ALA A 622 -42.77 2.82 27.63
CA ALA A 622 -43.45 1.58 27.26
C ALA A 622 -44.97 1.76 27.08
N SER A 623 -45.60 2.52 27.97
CA SER A 623 -47.07 2.74 27.95
C SER A 623 -47.58 3.49 26.71
N ARG A 624 -46.73 4.26 26.01
CA ARG A 624 -47.14 5.01 24.82
C ARG A 624 -47.10 4.16 23.55
N VAL A 625 -46.15 3.24 23.44
CA VAL A 625 -46.01 2.35 22.28
C VAL A 625 -47.22 1.41 22.14
N ASP A 626 -47.72 0.87 23.26
CA ASP A 626 -48.93 0.03 23.27
C ASP A 626 -50.22 0.80 22.94
N GLU A 627 -50.26 2.11 23.20
CA GLU A 627 -51.42 2.97 22.88
C GLU A 627 -51.43 3.36 21.39
N GLU A 628 -50.28 3.70 20.82
CA GLU A 628 -50.14 3.96 19.37
C GLU A 628 -50.43 2.71 18.52
N LEU A 629 -49.93 1.52 18.91
CA LEU A 629 -50.25 0.26 18.23
C LEU A 629 -51.76 -0.03 18.21
N ASN A 630 -52.46 0.24 19.31
CA ASN A 630 -53.92 0.05 19.38
C ASN A 630 -54.66 1.01 18.43
N ILE A 631 -54.24 2.27 18.34
CA ILE A 631 -54.83 3.26 17.42
C ILE A 631 -54.60 2.85 15.95
N GLN A 632 -53.42 2.31 15.62
CA GLN A 632 -53.09 1.78 14.30
C GLN A 632 -54.05 0.63 13.91
N VAL A 633 -54.20 -0.36 14.79
CA VAL A 633 -55.05 -1.56 14.56
C VAL A 633 -56.54 -1.22 14.45
N GLN A 634 -57.03 -0.19 15.14
CA GLN A 634 -58.42 0.29 14.94
C GLN A 634 -58.61 0.96 13.57
N ARG A 635 -57.63 1.77 13.11
CA ARG A 635 -57.65 2.46 11.81
C ARG A 635 -57.54 1.54 10.59
N GLU A 636 -57.15 0.28 10.79
CA GLU A 636 -57.23 -0.77 9.76
C GLU A 636 -58.61 -1.45 9.79
N LYS A 637 -59.11 -1.81 10.98
CA LYS A 637 -60.45 -2.41 11.16
C LYS A 637 -61.61 -1.51 10.73
N GLU A 638 -61.44 -0.18 10.73
CA GLU A 638 -62.41 0.74 10.12
C GLU A 638 -62.29 0.86 8.59
N ARG A 639 -61.13 0.52 8.02
CA ARG A 639 -60.87 0.54 6.57
C ARG A 639 -61.52 -0.69 5.90
N ASP A 640 -61.32 -1.86 6.49
CA ASP A 640 -61.91 -3.14 6.05
C ASP A 640 -63.44 -3.20 6.26
N ARG A 641 -64.04 -2.21 6.93
CA ARG A 641 -65.50 -2.03 7.07
C ARG A 641 -66.10 -1.01 6.09
N LYS A 642 -65.30 -0.44 5.19
CA LYS A 642 -65.70 0.55 4.18
C LYS A 642 -65.38 0.13 2.74
N SER A 643 -64.98 -1.13 2.56
CA SER A 643 -64.96 -1.85 1.27
C SER A 643 -66.01 -2.95 1.27
#